data_AF-A0A5B1CL49-F1
#
_entry.id   AF-A0A5B1CL49-F1
#
_cell.length_a   1.000
_cell.length_b   1.000
_cell.length_c   1.000
_cell.angle_alpha   90.00
_cell.angle_beta   90.00
_cell.angle_gamma   90.00
#
_symmetry.space_group_name_H-M   'P 1'
#
loop_
_entity.id
_entity.type
_entity.pdbx_description
1 polymer ?
#
loop_
_entity_poly.entity_id
_entity_poly.type
_entity_poly.pdbx_seq_one_letter_code
_entity_poly.pdbx_strand_id
1 'polypeptide(L)'
;MSFQFESDNNTPHVTDAGRFASDGEMELLGSIEVYGKPGRRGQDGTSYRNSPRSPGATGSRGGDAGPATPGQSAGAVQCELTHAVQCELTHAVQGELTHTAIGSRQVRDRIQWLVRAQLPDGRLVPVERNVPIGDRGFLFIDGHGGSGGNGGRAGNGGPGSQGYAGRNATRFTSGTNGGPGGDGGDAGQPSDGRDGGDGANVDLIVDHTETGLLMLVKGNLVGGDLGFAGEAGRGGQGGPGGPGGRSYHWTETRTSRDSNGRTVTRTIMRSNPGGINGRPGRSGRPSIYKAKDAKPGRTGRLTIGVRDGNGNIATYPSPFDLELVTFDIASEYAILEPDSIVSVDHIVIRNCGGMPTPANYTVRIFLQPDEWLICDEVDIVLHRSLAPGETYTFENDGLDFRIGDHVIDEPRSRSFRLRHPVSPQARLESGIARSFEQFENGENIRVSFPVELTPMTCLNSLAPGESTRLIWAVRNIGSETFDQKYLYRSVRSRLRLLGGDLHQDLIAFFDDEDSPFAVHVDGQTADWEKRVGELRPGESTIIETRIGILDKPGAVPYQGFAVGVDLDLQRPGTSDRSDQYRRVDYRKTFIRVSERYLREDGSRFLLVANEKTTTNDIEKWTQLADYFGSELDVWDVSYYGFLDLVRAVDEDQSLLKQWEGMTIIIPNNYYSTPAGRTVAFEQLAKSQFLRAAADYDINFYIVGDSRTGGAEMLATSLIPVGDEKTPKQLSSQKEFLKNVRRWNKYVAGNQSVVGGVTSGAQDIADASLGHVHEIDIDRRTFLFQPKEKWLVEEAKRLQRKLSKQDPLKRWIIVHRYDTGDTDTSWGFFKKRNVGKFEVHRTLDSTKGSVVLYEVDGIDAIDRGFINSQANKHGIFLALKFEDKIDRFIRLVSERTFPRYSEKYIERPMTDDEVREIGGELVDSILTDLYNEQKTARHCRTWGRGGIRAIMPKLNYLAERSLNYGVTHRQMLENELSLGLLYELLANLRYMAVQSRTIWDHAVFPTAFFKRSRAVSNYMIERSDRIATNIFGRAPSWWDKITSPGDDYDPFGSAKKKSPQGIERTTADARIKTIETELIQNKVPIETYAGSQNHPGLTYDPELLAESVRVISGKQYDALVQAERQATRRRYETEKAIQGERADLLVPIKTPKAQAIQEQKSIATPS
;
A
#
# COMPACT_ATOMS: atom_id res chain seq x y z
N MET A 1 -7.99 5.73 13.28
CA MET A 1 -8.98 5.78 14.37
C MET A 1 -8.26 6.08 15.67
N SER A 2 -8.36 7.32 16.14
CA SER A 2 -8.28 7.80 17.54
C SER A 2 -7.95 9.30 17.49
N PHE A 3 -8.96 10.16 17.52
CA PHE A 3 -8.76 11.59 17.72
C PHE A 3 -8.88 11.88 19.22
N GLN A 4 -7.81 12.39 19.80
CA GLN A 4 -7.79 12.95 21.14
C GLN A 4 -8.58 14.28 21.10
N PHE A 5 -9.60 14.40 21.94
CA PHE A 5 -10.25 15.67 22.22
C PHE A 5 -9.36 16.43 23.21
N GLU A 6 -8.71 17.49 22.75
CA GLU A 6 -8.29 18.59 23.63
C GLU A 6 -9.57 19.34 24.02
N SER A 7 -9.96 19.25 25.29
CA SER A 7 -11.05 20.02 25.86
C SER A 7 -10.56 21.44 26.16
N ASP A 8 -10.91 22.40 25.30
CA ASP A 8 -10.85 23.82 25.65
C ASP A 8 -11.78 24.07 26.84
N ASN A 9 -11.19 24.38 27.98
CA ASN A 9 -11.84 24.33 29.30
C ASN A 9 -12.47 25.68 29.71
N ASN A 10 -13.08 26.41 28.77
CA ASN A 10 -13.65 27.74 29.09
C ASN A 10 -15.02 28.04 28.44
N THR A 11 -15.67 27.06 27.82
CA THR A 11 -17.07 27.18 27.38
C THR A 11 -18.00 26.55 28.43
N PRO A 12 -18.99 27.27 28.97
CA PRO A 12 -19.93 26.72 29.96
C PRO A 12 -20.72 25.56 29.34
N HIS A 13 -20.76 24.41 30.04
CA HIS A 13 -21.54 23.25 29.63
C HIS A 13 -23.05 23.55 29.70
N VAL A 14 -23.74 23.44 28.56
CA VAL A 14 -25.19 23.68 28.43
C VAL A 14 -25.95 22.36 28.63
N THR A 15 -27.01 22.34 29.44
CA THR A 15 -27.85 21.14 29.69
C THR A 15 -29.31 21.36 29.30
N ASP A 16 -30.03 20.26 29.00
CA ASP A 16 -31.35 20.19 28.33
C ASP A 16 -32.57 20.75 29.07
N ALA A 17 -32.41 21.40 30.23
CA ALA A 17 -33.56 21.95 30.94
C ALA A 17 -33.87 23.38 30.51
N GLY A 18 -34.65 23.48 29.43
CA GLY A 18 -35.10 24.76 28.88
C GLY A 18 -34.13 25.30 27.84
N ARG A 19 -33.97 24.58 26.72
CA ARG A 19 -33.15 25.01 25.60
C ARG A 19 -33.63 26.38 25.07
N PHE A 20 -32.67 27.31 25.01
CA PHE A 20 -32.51 28.32 23.96
C PHE A 20 -31.25 27.93 23.15
N ALA A 21 -31.22 26.74 22.54
CA ALA A 21 -30.04 26.29 21.80
C ALA A 21 -29.89 27.16 20.54
N SER A 22 -28.72 27.73 20.27
CA SER A 22 -27.85 27.18 19.22
C SER A 22 -26.39 27.11 19.63
N ASP A 23 -25.67 26.12 19.12
CA ASP A 23 -24.22 25.94 19.31
C ASP A 23 -23.39 26.89 18.41
N GLY A 24 -24.04 27.73 17.59
CA GLY A 24 -23.39 28.54 16.54
C GLY A 24 -22.92 29.93 16.95
N GLU A 25 -23.36 30.44 18.11
CA GLU A 25 -23.00 31.79 18.56
C GLU A 25 -22.01 31.74 19.71
N MET A 26 -20.76 32.13 19.44
CA MET A 26 -19.64 32.06 20.39
C MET A 26 -19.48 33.32 21.27
N GLU A 27 -20.18 34.41 20.94
CA GLU A 27 -19.98 35.71 21.60
C GLU A 27 -20.96 35.92 22.77
N LEU A 28 -20.45 35.86 24.00
CA LEU A 28 -21.24 36.18 25.19
C LEU A 28 -21.37 37.71 25.34
N LEU A 29 -22.58 38.23 25.10
CA LEU A 29 -22.88 39.66 25.23
C LEU A 29 -23.05 40.10 26.70
N GLY A 30 -23.42 39.17 27.59
CA GLY A 30 -23.49 39.37 29.04
C GLY A 30 -24.04 38.15 29.77
N SER A 31 -23.67 37.97 31.05
CA SER A 31 -24.17 36.87 31.89
C SER A 31 -24.78 37.33 33.22
N ILE A 32 -25.76 36.57 33.72
CA ILE A 32 -26.20 36.58 35.13
C ILE A 32 -25.84 35.24 35.73
N GLU A 33 -25.27 35.28 36.93
CA GLU A 33 -24.84 34.10 37.66
C GLU A 33 -25.52 34.06 39.03
N VAL A 34 -26.27 32.97 39.29
CA VAL A 34 -26.93 32.75 40.57
C VAL A 34 -26.63 31.34 41.07
N TYR A 35 -25.84 31.26 42.14
CA TYR A 35 -25.27 30.00 42.63
C TYR A 35 -25.65 29.67 44.06
N GLY A 36 -26.00 28.41 44.28
CA GLY A 36 -26.13 27.80 45.58
C GLY A 36 -24.79 27.41 46.20
N LYS A 37 -24.60 27.65 47.51
CA LYS A 37 -23.40 27.20 48.23
C LYS A 37 -23.40 25.67 48.46
N PRO A 38 -22.25 25.00 48.34
CA PRO A 38 -22.12 23.58 48.70
C PRO A 38 -22.38 23.31 50.19
N GLY A 39 -22.97 22.15 50.47
CA GLY A 39 -23.19 21.62 51.81
C GLY A 39 -21.89 21.15 52.48
N ARG A 40 -21.82 21.27 53.81
CA ARG A 40 -20.69 20.80 54.61
C ARG A 40 -20.74 19.28 54.78
N ARG A 41 -19.58 18.64 54.68
CA ARG A 41 -19.43 17.19 54.90
C ARG A 41 -19.54 16.83 56.38
N GLY A 42 -20.02 15.61 56.66
CA GLY A 42 -20.06 15.04 58.00
C GLY A 42 -18.66 14.76 58.55
N GLN A 43 -18.51 14.78 59.86
CA GLN A 43 -17.24 14.50 60.54
C GLN A 43 -17.10 12.99 60.80
N ASP A 44 -15.90 12.44 60.61
CA ASP A 44 -15.67 11.01 60.82
C ASP A 44 -15.60 10.63 62.30
N GLY A 45 -16.09 9.43 62.62
CA GLY A 45 -16.07 8.82 63.94
C GLY A 45 -14.71 8.25 64.34
N THR A 46 -14.42 8.22 65.64
CA THR A 46 -13.10 7.84 66.15
C THR A 46 -12.89 6.32 66.18
N SER A 47 -11.76 5.84 65.66
CA SER A 47 -11.43 4.41 65.64
C SER A 47 -10.43 4.02 66.75
N TYR A 48 -10.63 2.86 67.39
CA TYR A 48 -9.69 2.32 68.37
C TYR A 48 -9.00 1.06 67.82
N ARG A 49 -7.67 0.97 67.95
CA ARG A 49 -6.87 -0.08 67.30
C ARG A 49 -6.13 -1.02 68.26
N ASN A 50 -5.98 -0.63 69.52
CA ASN A 50 -5.18 -1.39 70.50
C ASN A 50 -6.07 -2.16 71.46
N SER A 51 -5.68 -3.39 71.79
CA SER A 51 -6.36 -4.18 72.81
C SER A 51 -6.12 -3.61 74.21
N PRO A 52 -7.08 -3.77 75.14
CA PRO A 52 -6.86 -3.43 76.54
C PRO A 52 -5.70 -4.25 77.14
N ARG A 53 -4.95 -3.66 78.08
CA ARG A 53 -3.75 -4.31 78.66
C ARG A 53 -4.07 -5.47 79.60
N SER A 54 -5.27 -5.54 80.16
CA SER A 54 -5.68 -6.59 81.11
C SER A 54 -6.08 -7.86 80.35
N PRO A 55 -5.56 -9.06 80.70
CA PRO A 55 -5.93 -10.30 80.03
C PRO A 55 -7.44 -10.61 80.10
N GLY A 56 -8.03 -11.02 78.99
CA GLY A 56 -9.46 -11.36 78.89
C GLY A 56 -10.43 -10.16 78.82
N ALA A 57 -9.94 -8.94 78.63
CA ALA A 57 -10.74 -7.70 78.61
C ALA A 57 -11.27 -7.33 77.21
N THR A 58 -12.46 -6.74 77.20
CA THR A 58 -13.19 -6.37 75.97
C THR A 58 -12.68 -5.06 75.36
N GLY A 59 -12.55 -5.02 74.03
CA GLY A 59 -12.12 -3.83 73.28
C GLY A 59 -13.16 -2.71 73.24
N SER A 60 -12.72 -1.47 72.98
CA SER A 60 -13.58 -0.27 73.00
C SER A 60 -14.47 -0.15 71.76
N ARG A 61 -15.68 0.39 71.91
CA ARG A 61 -16.58 0.69 70.78
C ARG A 61 -16.04 1.86 69.93
N GLY A 62 -16.13 1.76 68.60
CA GLY A 62 -15.83 2.85 67.67
C GLY A 62 -16.85 4.01 67.76
N GLY A 63 -16.40 5.23 67.52
CA GLY A 63 -17.24 6.44 67.56
C GLY A 63 -18.14 6.58 66.33
N ASP A 64 -19.33 7.16 66.51
CA ASP A 64 -20.29 7.42 65.43
C ASP A 64 -19.89 8.69 64.64
N ALA A 65 -20.26 8.76 63.36
CA ALA A 65 -19.98 9.90 62.50
C ALA A 65 -20.96 11.07 62.73
N GLY A 66 -20.48 12.31 62.50
CA GLY A 66 -21.28 13.53 62.55
C GLY A 66 -22.10 13.79 61.28
N PRO A 67 -23.15 14.62 61.35
CA PRO A 67 -24.07 14.85 60.23
C PRO A 67 -23.50 15.80 59.17
N ALA A 68 -23.83 15.54 57.90
CA ALA A 68 -23.61 16.46 56.78
C ALA A 68 -24.78 17.46 56.61
N THR A 69 -24.59 18.54 55.84
CA THR A 69 -25.63 19.54 55.51
C THR A 69 -25.98 19.53 54.02
N PRO A 70 -27.24 19.85 53.65
CA PRO A 70 -27.64 19.94 52.24
C PRO A 70 -26.94 21.10 51.53
N GLY A 71 -26.92 21.01 50.20
CA GLY A 71 -26.55 22.13 49.34
C GLY A 71 -27.64 23.20 49.32
N GLN A 72 -27.26 24.45 49.10
CA GLN A 72 -28.19 25.58 49.02
C GLN A 72 -28.75 25.68 47.60
N SER A 73 -30.04 25.97 47.43
CA SER A 73 -30.62 26.21 46.11
C SER A 73 -30.16 27.55 45.52
N ALA A 74 -30.14 27.66 44.19
CA ALA A 74 -29.65 28.83 43.45
C ALA A 74 -30.51 30.09 43.66
N GLY A 75 -31.81 29.98 43.89
CA GLY A 75 -32.72 31.13 44.07
C GLY A 75 -33.63 31.36 42.87
N ALA A 76 -34.02 32.62 42.63
CA ALA A 76 -34.90 32.98 41.52
C ALA A 76 -34.43 34.27 40.83
N VAL A 77 -34.65 34.35 39.53
CA VAL A 77 -34.28 35.51 38.70
C VAL A 77 -35.51 35.99 37.95
N GLN A 78 -35.80 37.28 38.08
CA GLN A 78 -36.74 37.96 37.20
C GLN A 78 -35.96 38.88 36.26
N CYS A 79 -36.12 38.70 34.96
CA CYS A 79 -35.45 39.46 33.92
C CYS A 79 -36.48 40.23 33.11
N GLU A 80 -36.23 41.51 32.82
CA GLU A 80 -37.02 42.32 31.91
C GLU A 80 -36.12 42.81 30.77
N LEU A 81 -36.51 42.51 29.53
CA LEU A 81 -35.78 42.89 28.31
C LEU A 81 -36.52 44.00 27.58
N THR A 82 -35.82 45.10 27.29
CA THR A 82 -36.38 46.24 26.54
C THR A 82 -35.33 46.86 25.61
N HIS A 83 -35.75 47.45 24.49
CA HIS A 83 -34.87 48.27 23.66
C HIS A 83 -34.53 49.61 24.35
N ALA A 84 -33.27 50.00 24.32
CA ALA A 84 -32.79 51.30 24.80
C ALA A 84 -32.69 52.29 23.64
N VAL A 85 -33.59 53.27 23.57
CA VAL A 85 -33.48 54.37 22.58
C VAL A 85 -32.66 55.51 23.18
N GLN A 86 -31.44 55.74 22.69
CA GLN A 86 -30.64 56.91 23.05
C GLN A 86 -30.75 57.97 21.94
N CYS A 87 -31.66 58.93 22.08
CA CYS A 87 -31.72 60.11 21.22
C CYS A 87 -30.65 61.13 21.65
N GLU A 88 -29.49 61.17 21.00
CA GLU A 88 -28.58 62.32 21.11
C GLU A 88 -29.00 63.42 20.11
N LEU A 89 -29.70 64.43 20.63
CA LEU A 89 -29.95 65.70 19.98
C LEU A 89 -29.25 66.80 20.80
N THR A 90 -28.01 67.16 20.47
CA THR A 90 -27.44 68.49 20.82
C THR A 90 -26.24 68.87 19.94
N HIS A 91 -26.47 69.91 19.10
CA HIS A 91 -25.57 70.95 18.57
C HIS A 91 -24.03 70.76 18.52
N ALA A 92 -23.44 70.90 17.32
CA ALA A 92 -22.58 72.03 16.93
C ALA A 92 -22.13 71.96 15.45
N VAL A 93 -21.79 73.13 14.92
CA VAL A 93 -21.70 73.57 13.53
C VAL A 93 -20.27 73.53 12.98
N GLN A 94 -20.14 73.57 11.64
CA GLN A 94 -19.03 74.03 10.78
C GLN A 94 -17.97 73.02 10.28
N GLY A 95 -17.95 72.83 8.95
CA GLY A 95 -16.86 72.20 8.19
C GLY A 95 -17.33 71.60 6.87
N GLU A 96 -17.06 72.28 5.76
CA GLU A 96 -17.49 71.98 4.40
C GLU A 96 -16.65 70.87 3.72
N LEU A 97 -17.28 70.16 2.77
CA LEU A 97 -16.75 69.50 1.56
C LEU A 97 -16.73 67.94 1.44
N THR A 98 -17.57 67.52 0.48
CA THR A 98 -17.38 66.53 -0.61
C THR A 98 -17.50 65.02 -0.35
N HIS A 99 -18.65 64.49 -0.79
CA HIS A 99 -18.90 63.22 -1.49
C HIS A 99 -17.79 62.15 -1.52
N THR A 100 -17.92 61.13 -0.66
CA THR A 100 -17.77 59.70 -1.03
C THR A 100 -18.35 58.83 0.11
N ALA A 101 -18.88 57.65 -0.26
CA ALA A 101 -19.45 56.59 0.60
C ALA A 101 -20.86 56.82 1.16
N ILE A 102 -21.86 56.17 0.55
CA ILE A 102 -23.13 55.82 1.19
C ILE A 102 -22.82 54.67 2.18
N GLY A 103 -22.21 55.03 3.30
CA GLY A 103 -22.07 54.18 4.47
C GLY A 103 -23.30 54.34 5.34
N SER A 104 -24.00 53.23 5.57
CA SER A 104 -25.13 53.12 6.49
C SER A 104 -24.77 53.70 7.86
N ARG A 105 -25.47 54.78 8.22
CA ARG A 105 -25.39 55.40 9.54
C ARG A 105 -26.02 54.43 10.55
N GLN A 106 -25.23 53.52 11.11
CA GLN A 106 -25.65 52.60 12.16
C GLN A 106 -26.12 53.39 13.39
N VAL A 107 -27.44 53.52 13.56
CA VAL A 107 -28.01 53.59 14.90
C VAL A 107 -27.63 52.28 15.57
N ARG A 108 -26.75 52.32 16.58
CA ARG A 108 -26.41 51.11 17.34
C ARG A 108 -27.58 50.84 18.27
N ASP A 109 -28.51 49.99 17.83
CA ASP A 109 -29.57 49.49 18.69
C ASP A 109 -28.94 48.82 19.92
N ARG A 110 -29.42 49.19 21.09
CA ARG A 110 -28.99 48.64 22.38
C ARG A 110 -30.18 48.02 23.09
N ILE A 111 -29.91 46.96 23.84
CA ILE A 111 -30.87 46.35 24.76
C ILE A 111 -30.54 46.85 26.14
N GLN A 112 -31.53 47.36 26.84
CA GLN A 112 -31.50 47.52 28.27
C GLN A 112 -32.05 46.22 28.88
N TRP A 113 -31.20 45.53 29.62
CA TRP A 113 -31.58 44.35 30.37
C TRP A 113 -31.65 44.70 31.86
N LEU A 114 -32.86 44.69 32.40
CA LEU A 114 -33.11 44.94 33.82
C LEU A 114 -33.35 43.60 34.53
N VAL A 115 -32.49 43.30 35.49
CA VAL A 115 -32.50 42.03 36.20
C VAL A 115 -32.76 42.28 37.66
N ARG A 116 -33.70 41.53 38.23
CA ARG A 116 -33.89 41.40 39.67
C ARG A 116 -33.58 39.96 40.06
N ALA A 117 -32.36 39.72 40.51
CA ALA A 117 -31.96 38.42 41.03
C ALA A 117 -32.26 38.37 42.54
N GLN A 118 -33.04 37.39 42.98
CA GLN A 118 -33.17 37.05 44.38
C GLN A 118 -32.10 36.01 44.71
N LEU A 119 -31.07 36.47 45.42
CA LEU A 119 -30.00 35.60 45.88
C LEU A 119 -30.53 34.58 46.92
N PRO A 120 -29.81 33.47 47.13
CA PRO A 120 -30.19 32.45 48.11
C PRO A 120 -30.36 32.94 49.56
N ASP A 121 -29.89 34.15 49.90
CA ASP A 121 -30.06 34.81 51.20
C ASP A 121 -31.30 35.73 51.27
N GLY A 122 -32.10 35.76 50.20
CA GLY A 122 -33.31 36.58 50.08
C GLY A 122 -33.05 38.01 49.61
N ARG A 123 -31.78 38.41 49.40
CA ARG A 123 -31.42 39.76 48.94
C ARG A 123 -31.75 39.91 47.45
N LEU A 124 -32.41 41.01 47.11
CA LEU A 124 -32.63 41.43 45.73
C LEU A 124 -31.44 42.24 45.24
N VAL A 125 -30.84 41.84 44.13
CA VAL A 125 -29.79 42.60 43.45
C VAL A 125 -30.32 43.10 42.11
N PRO A 126 -30.53 44.42 41.95
CA PRO A 126 -30.81 44.99 40.64
C PRO A 126 -29.51 45.02 39.83
N VAL A 127 -29.54 44.45 38.63
CA VAL A 127 -28.46 44.60 37.64
C VAL A 127 -29.09 45.21 36.39
N GLU A 128 -28.55 46.35 35.98
CA GLU A 128 -28.94 47.03 34.76
C GLU A 128 -27.72 47.05 33.83
N ARG A 129 -27.89 46.53 32.60
CA ARG A 129 -26.83 46.56 31.59
C ARG A 129 -27.40 46.96 30.23
N ASN A 130 -26.62 47.77 29.52
CA ASN A 130 -26.90 48.14 28.13
C ASN A 130 -25.94 47.40 27.20
N VAL A 131 -26.48 46.62 26.28
CA VAL A 131 -25.73 45.71 25.41
C VAL A 131 -26.06 46.04 23.94
N PRO A 132 -25.07 46.24 23.06
CA PRO A 132 -25.33 46.46 21.63
C PRO A 132 -25.90 45.20 20.96
N ILE A 133 -26.87 45.39 20.08
CA ILE A 133 -27.41 44.31 19.25
C ILE A 133 -26.56 44.22 17.97
N GLY A 134 -25.97 43.05 17.75
CA GLY A 134 -25.28 42.69 16.51
C GLY A 134 -25.95 41.51 15.80
N ASP A 135 -25.35 41.07 14.70
CA ASP A 135 -25.70 39.85 13.96
C ASP A 135 -25.21 38.56 14.66
N ARG A 136 -24.39 38.69 15.72
CA ARG A 136 -23.82 37.59 16.52
C ARG A 136 -23.91 37.86 18.03
N GLY A 137 -23.99 36.78 18.82
CA GLY A 137 -23.89 36.78 20.29
C GLY A 137 -25.19 36.73 21.09
N PHE A 138 -25.08 36.35 22.38
CA PHE A 138 -26.22 36.04 23.27
C PHE A 138 -26.04 36.53 24.73
N LEU A 139 -27.15 36.69 25.46
CA LEU A 139 -27.25 36.93 26.90
C LEU A 139 -27.42 35.59 27.63
N PHE A 140 -26.56 35.28 28.60
CA PHE A 140 -26.57 33.99 29.31
C PHE A 140 -27.13 34.11 30.74
N ILE A 141 -28.00 33.19 31.12
CA ILE A 141 -28.53 33.08 32.49
C ILE A 141 -28.05 31.76 33.10
N ASP A 142 -27.17 31.84 34.09
CA ASP A 142 -26.56 30.69 34.73
C ASP A 142 -27.03 30.53 36.18
N GLY A 143 -27.64 29.39 36.50
CA GLY A 143 -28.44 29.20 37.71
C GLY A 143 -28.24 27.84 38.38
N HIS A 144 -27.08 27.59 38.99
CA HIS A 144 -26.76 26.28 39.58
C HIS A 144 -27.05 26.15 41.08
N GLY A 145 -27.70 25.05 41.46
CA GLY A 145 -27.79 24.64 42.87
C GLY A 145 -26.45 24.15 43.45
N GLY A 146 -26.25 24.33 44.75
CA GLY A 146 -25.02 23.87 45.42
C GLY A 146 -25.03 22.37 45.69
N SER A 147 -23.87 21.70 45.62
CA SER A 147 -23.79 20.26 45.89
C SER A 147 -24.09 19.91 47.35
N GLY A 148 -24.68 18.75 47.59
CA GLY A 148 -24.95 18.21 48.92
C GLY A 148 -23.69 17.76 49.67
N GLY A 149 -23.68 17.89 50.99
CA GLY A 149 -22.57 17.42 51.82
C GLY A 149 -22.52 15.90 51.94
N ASN A 150 -21.33 15.31 51.77
CA ASN A 150 -21.12 13.87 51.98
C ASN A 150 -21.19 13.50 53.47
N GLY A 151 -21.79 12.35 53.79
CA GLY A 151 -21.83 11.77 55.12
C GLY A 151 -20.45 11.38 55.65
N GLY A 152 -20.31 11.38 56.98
CA GLY A 152 -19.07 11.03 57.68
C GLY A 152 -18.93 9.52 57.89
N ARG A 153 -17.69 9.04 57.89
CA ARG A 153 -17.34 7.63 58.07
C ARG A 153 -17.33 7.25 59.55
N ALA A 154 -17.81 6.06 59.89
CA ALA A 154 -17.83 5.59 61.27
C ALA A 154 -16.49 5.03 61.77
N GLY A 155 -16.27 5.12 63.07
CA GLY A 155 -15.09 4.58 63.73
C GLY A 155 -15.12 3.05 63.88
N ASN A 156 -13.95 2.42 63.78
CA ASN A 156 -13.79 0.98 64.03
C ASN A 156 -13.68 0.69 65.54
N GLY A 157 -14.27 -0.44 65.96
CA GLY A 157 -14.12 -0.96 67.32
C GLY A 157 -12.75 -1.60 67.57
N GLY A 158 -12.27 -1.51 68.80
CA GLY A 158 -10.96 -2.01 69.24
C GLY A 158 -10.95 -3.52 69.50
N PRO A 159 -9.82 -4.20 69.30
CA PRO A 159 -9.72 -5.64 69.56
C PRO A 159 -9.78 -5.98 71.07
N GLY A 160 -10.25 -7.18 71.40
CA GLY A 160 -10.19 -7.75 72.75
C GLY A 160 -8.80 -8.27 73.09
N SER A 161 -8.52 -8.51 74.37
CA SER A 161 -7.20 -8.96 74.83
C SER A 161 -7.11 -10.48 75.04
N GLN A 162 -5.89 -11.01 75.07
CA GLN A 162 -5.66 -12.44 75.24
C GLN A 162 -5.99 -12.93 76.66
N GLY A 163 -6.51 -14.16 76.80
CA GLY A 163 -6.77 -14.80 78.08
C GLY A 163 -5.51 -15.26 78.83
N TYR A 164 -5.60 -15.50 80.13
CA TYR A 164 -4.43 -15.88 80.95
C TYR A 164 -4.01 -17.35 80.76
N ALA A 165 -2.71 -17.66 80.86
CA ALA A 165 -2.20 -19.02 80.68
C ALA A 165 -2.45 -19.94 81.88
N GLY A 166 -2.73 -21.22 81.61
CA GLY A 166 -2.82 -22.30 82.58
C GLY A 166 -1.44 -22.82 83.02
N ARG A 167 -1.39 -23.50 84.18
CA ARG A 167 -0.15 -24.00 84.78
C ARG A 167 0.18 -25.41 84.27
N ASN A 168 1.45 -25.68 83.94
CA ASN A 168 1.89 -26.96 83.38
C ASN A 168 1.71 -28.15 84.36
N ALA A 169 1.54 -29.34 83.80
CA ALA A 169 1.54 -30.60 84.54
C ALA A 169 2.92 -30.87 85.17
N THR A 170 2.92 -31.60 86.27
CA THR A 170 4.12 -32.13 86.91
C THR A 170 4.01 -33.65 87.01
N ARG A 171 5.06 -34.32 87.50
CA ARG A 171 4.98 -35.77 87.75
C ARG A 171 3.88 -36.18 88.75
N PHE A 172 3.31 -35.23 89.51
CA PHE A 172 2.29 -35.49 90.53
C PHE A 172 0.90 -34.96 90.17
N THR A 173 0.78 -34.00 89.25
CA THR A 173 -0.49 -33.36 88.89
C THR A 173 -0.60 -33.04 87.41
N SER A 174 -1.82 -33.08 86.86
CA SER A 174 -2.10 -32.59 85.50
C SER A 174 -2.07 -31.07 85.41
N GLY A 175 -1.85 -30.55 84.20
CA GLY A 175 -1.84 -29.10 83.94
C GLY A 175 -3.25 -28.49 83.98
N THR A 176 -3.35 -27.19 84.28
CA THR A 176 -4.63 -26.47 84.30
C THR A 176 -4.92 -25.82 82.94
N ASN A 177 -6.20 -25.60 82.66
CA ASN A 177 -6.63 -24.92 81.44
C ASN A 177 -6.30 -23.43 81.49
N GLY A 178 -6.17 -22.79 80.33
CA GLY A 178 -6.05 -21.34 80.22
C GLY A 178 -7.40 -20.62 80.27
N GLY A 179 -7.39 -19.33 80.61
CA GLY A 179 -8.57 -18.47 80.71
C GLY A 179 -9.07 -17.96 79.36
N PRO A 180 -10.33 -17.50 79.26
CA PRO A 180 -10.89 -17.01 78.00
C PRO A 180 -10.28 -15.66 77.57
N GLY A 181 -10.27 -15.40 76.26
CA GLY A 181 -9.93 -14.09 75.71
C GLY A 181 -11.11 -13.12 75.78
N GLY A 182 -10.83 -11.81 75.75
CA GLY A 182 -11.85 -10.76 75.82
C GLY A 182 -12.49 -10.47 74.47
N ASP A 183 -13.71 -9.93 74.47
CA ASP A 183 -14.44 -9.67 73.22
C ASP A 183 -13.89 -8.42 72.50
N GLY A 184 -14.07 -8.31 71.18
CA GLY A 184 -13.78 -7.06 70.46
C GLY A 184 -14.91 -6.05 70.65
N GLY A 185 -14.57 -4.75 70.58
CA GLY A 185 -15.55 -3.67 70.67
C GLY A 185 -16.34 -3.47 69.39
N ASP A 186 -17.58 -3.01 69.49
CA ASP A 186 -18.46 -2.80 68.33
C ASP A 186 -18.03 -1.58 67.49
N ALA A 187 -18.46 -1.53 66.23
CA ALA A 187 -18.26 -0.37 65.38
C ALA A 187 -19.15 0.84 65.74
N GLY A 188 -18.71 2.03 65.31
CA GLY A 188 -19.56 3.21 65.20
C GLY A 188 -20.49 3.14 63.97
N GLN A 189 -21.48 4.04 63.93
CA GLN A 189 -22.45 4.22 62.84
C GLN A 189 -22.04 5.36 61.89
N PRO A 190 -22.15 5.20 60.56
CA PRO A 190 -21.91 6.27 59.60
C PRO A 190 -23.10 7.24 59.54
N SER A 191 -22.94 8.39 58.86
CA SER A 191 -24.03 9.33 58.57
C SER A 191 -24.37 9.39 57.08
N ASP A 192 -25.61 9.75 56.76
CA ASP A 192 -26.09 9.89 55.37
C ASP A 192 -25.46 11.09 54.67
N GLY A 193 -25.38 11.02 53.34
CA GLY A 193 -25.20 12.21 52.52
C GLY A 193 -26.43 13.11 52.55
N ARG A 194 -26.31 14.35 52.07
CA ARG A 194 -27.43 15.30 51.99
C ARG A 194 -27.71 15.75 50.57
N ASP A 195 -28.95 16.19 50.34
CA ASP A 195 -29.42 16.53 49.01
C ASP A 195 -28.67 17.74 48.43
N GLY A 196 -28.52 17.76 47.11
CA GLY A 196 -28.10 18.95 46.38
C GLY A 196 -29.20 20.02 46.38
N GLY A 197 -28.81 21.28 46.26
CA GLY A 197 -29.75 22.40 46.13
C GLY A 197 -30.37 22.47 44.75
N ASP A 198 -31.58 23.00 44.63
CA ASP A 198 -32.26 23.15 43.33
C ASP A 198 -31.62 24.26 42.47
N GLY A 199 -31.74 24.15 41.15
CA GLY A 199 -31.36 25.18 40.18
C GLY A 199 -32.30 26.39 40.20
N ALA A 200 -31.94 27.46 39.49
CA ALA A 200 -32.67 28.73 39.57
C ALA A 200 -33.97 28.71 38.77
N ASN A 201 -35.04 29.27 39.33
CA ASN A 201 -36.25 29.57 38.54
C ASN A 201 -36.09 30.95 37.89
N VAL A 202 -36.36 31.05 36.59
CA VAL A 202 -36.17 32.26 35.79
C VAL A 202 -37.49 32.68 35.16
N ASP A 203 -37.95 33.88 35.50
CA ASP A 203 -39.09 34.53 34.86
C ASP A 203 -38.58 35.66 33.95
N LEU A 204 -38.70 35.45 32.64
CA LEU A 204 -38.27 36.42 31.64
C LEU A 204 -39.48 37.18 31.10
N ILE A 205 -39.47 38.50 31.27
CA ILE A 205 -40.56 39.39 30.88
C ILE A 205 -40.13 40.26 29.71
N VAL A 206 -40.96 40.33 28.69
CA VAL A 206 -40.75 41.15 27.50
C VAL A 206 -42.07 41.80 27.09
N ASP A 207 -42.02 42.99 26.50
CA ASP A 207 -43.22 43.61 25.91
C ASP A 207 -43.63 42.87 24.62
N HIS A 208 -44.92 42.82 24.32
CA HIS A 208 -45.44 42.22 23.09
C HIS A 208 -44.82 42.84 21.82
N THR A 209 -44.40 44.11 21.84
CA THR A 209 -43.69 44.75 20.71
C THR A 209 -42.19 44.41 20.66
N GLU A 210 -41.65 43.70 21.63
CA GLU A 210 -40.20 43.46 21.76
C GLU A 210 -39.87 41.96 21.82
N THR A 211 -40.84 41.10 21.50
CA THR A 211 -40.69 39.64 21.55
C THR A 211 -39.52 39.11 20.70
N GLY A 212 -39.08 39.85 19.67
CA GLY A 212 -37.87 39.53 18.90
C GLY A 212 -36.57 39.46 19.74
N LEU A 213 -36.50 40.16 20.87
CA LEU A 213 -35.37 40.12 21.80
C LEU A 213 -35.13 38.73 22.42
N LEU A 214 -36.15 37.86 22.41
CA LEU A 214 -36.04 36.48 22.91
C LEU A 214 -35.04 35.64 22.13
N MET A 215 -34.74 35.99 20.87
CA MET A 215 -33.73 35.30 20.06
C MET A 215 -32.30 35.49 20.60
N LEU A 216 -32.10 36.37 21.57
CA LEU A 216 -30.78 36.71 22.11
C LEU A 216 -30.49 36.08 23.47
N VAL A 217 -31.42 35.32 24.06
CA VAL A 217 -31.28 34.81 25.43
C VAL A 217 -30.91 33.34 25.40
N LYS A 218 -29.97 32.93 26.27
CA LYS A 218 -29.62 31.55 26.56
C LYS A 218 -29.53 31.32 28.07
N GLY A 219 -29.60 30.07 28.53
CA GLY A 219 -29.42 29.79 29.95
C GLY A 219 -29.19 28.33 30.33
N ASN A 220 -28.74 28.13 31.56
CA ASN A 220 -28.46 26.83 32.19
C ASN A 220 -28.92 26.84 33.65
N LEU A 221 -29.90 25.99 34.00
CA LEU A 221 -30.63 26.09 35.28
C LEU A 221 -30.51 24.83 36.14
N VAL A 222 -29.35 24.17 36.17
CA VAL A 222 -29.18 22.85 36.81
C VAL A 222 -29.25 22.84 38.33
N GLY A 223 -29.78 21.74 38.88
CA GLY A 223 -29.65 21.43 40.30
C GLY A 223 -28.23 21.01 40.68
N GLY A 224 -27.88 21.16 41.95
CA GLY A 224 -26.61 20.73 42.51
C GLY A 224 -26.53 19.22 42.71
N ASP A 225 -25.32 18.68 42.67
CA ASP A 225 -25.08 17.24 42.85
C ASP A 225 -25.46 16.73 44.25
N LEU A 226 -25.72 15.43 44.36
CA LEU A 226 -26.03 14.76 45.64
C LEU A 226 -24.80 14.59 46.53
N GLY A 227 -25.00 14.57 47.85
CA GLY A 227 -24.00 14.13 48.82
C GLY A 227 -24.00 12.60 48.99
N PHE A 228 -22.82 11.99 49.00
CA PHE A 228 -22.64 10.54 49.17
C PHE A 228 -22.71 10.10 50.64
N ALA A 229 -23.13 8.86 50.88
CA ALA A 229 -23.18 8.21 52.19
C ALA A 229 -21.80 8.04 52.84
N GLY A 230 -21.76 8.14 54.17
CA GLY A 230 -20.59 7.79 54.96
C GLY A 230 -20.34 6.28 55.06
N GLU A 231 -19.07 5.88 55.21
CA GLU A 231 -18.71 4.45 55.27
C GLU A 231 -18.87 3.87 56.67
N ALA A 232 -19.42 2.65 56.75
CA ALA A 232 -19.60 1.93 58.01
C ALA A 232 -18.28 1.48 58.67
N GLY A 233 -18.22 1.62 60.00
CA GLY A 233 -17.12 1.10 60.81
C GLY A 233 -17.18 -0.43 60.96
N ARG A 234 -16.02 -1.02 61.25
CA ARG A 234 -15.84 -2.46 61.50
C ARG A 234 -15.72 -2.74 63.01
N GLY A 235 -16.33 -3.83 63.47
CA GLY A 235 -16.15 -4.29 64.85
C GLY A 235 -14.74 -4.84 65.08
N GLY A 236 -14.23 -4.66 66.29
CA GLY A 236 -12.93 -5.15 66.71
C GLY A 236 -12.89 -6.67 66.84
N GLN A 237 -11.73 -7.28 66.69
CA GLN A 237 -11.59 -8.73 66.79
C GLN A 237 -11.57 -9.20 68.25
N GLY A 238 -12.19 -10.35 68.55
CA GLY A 238 -12.07 -10.96 69.87
C GLY A 238 -10.66 -11.49 70.15
N GLY A 239 -10.19 -11.31 71.38
CA GLY A 239 -8.87 -11.75 71.83
C GLY A 239 -8.76 -13.27 71.96
N PRO A 240 -7.59 -13.86 71.72
CA PRO A 240 -7.42 -15.30 71.80
C PRO A 240 -7.51 -15.80 73.25
N GLY A 241 -7.97 -17.04 73.45
CA GLY A 241 -7.93 -17.66 74.77
C GLY A 241 -6.50 -17.95 75.23
N GLY A 242 -6.29 -17.97 76.54
CA GLY A 242 -4.99 -18.26 77.14
C GLY A 242 -4.60 -19.72 76.95
N PRO A 243 -3.31 -20.04 76.76
CA PRO A 243 -2.88 -21.41 76.53
C PRO A 243 -3.02 -22.25 77.80
N GLY A 244 -3.40 -23.52 77.67
CA GLY A 244 -3.43 -24.48 78.78
C GLY A 244 -2.02 -24.98 79.13
N GLY A 245 -1.85 -25.48 80.34
CA GLY A 245 -0.56 -25.98 80.82
C GLY A 245 -0.10 -27.24 80.07
N ARG A 246 1.19 -27.39 79.78
CA ARG A 246 1.76 -28.52 79.03
C ARG A 246 1.79 -29.83 79.84
N SER A 247 1.82 -30.99 79.17
CA SER A 247 1.94 -32.33 79.79
C SER A 247 3.36 -32.64 80.30
N TYR A 248 3.50 -33.67 81.15
CA TYR A 248 4.78 -34.10 81.73
C TYR A 248 4.93 -35.63 81.69
N HIS A 249 6.08 -36.14 81.24
CA HIS A 249 6.37 -37.59 81.09
C HIS A 249 7.66 -37.95 81.84
N TRP A 250 7.73 -39.15 82.45
CA TRP A 250 8.94 -39.67 83.12
C TRP A 250 9.07 -41.20 83.04
N THR A 251 10.26 -41.74 83.30
CA THR A 251 10.57 -43.18 83.23
C THR A 251 11.05 -43.75 84.55
N GLU A 252 10.70 -45.01 84.81
CA GLU A 252 11.13 -45.77 85.99
C GLU A 252 11.68 -47.13 85.55
N THR A 253 12.79 -47.56 86.16
CA THR A 253 13.53 -48.77 85.77
C THR A 253 13.44 -49.85 86.84
N ARG A 254 13.05 -51.08 86.47
CA ARG A 254 12.91 -52.21 87.40
C ARG A 254 13.76 -53.41 86.94
N THR A 255 14.61 -53.94 87.81
CA THR A 255 15.47 -55.10 87.54
C THR A 255 14.88 -56.37 88.16
N SER A 256 14.94 -57.49 87.43
CA SER A 256 14.58 -58.84 87.91
C SER A 256 15.60 -59.85 87.40
N ARG A 257 15.92 -60.91 88.14
CA ARG A 257 16.75 -62.01 87.63
C ARG A 257 15.91 -63.04 86.88
N ASP A 258 16.43 -63.52 85.76
CA ASP A 258 15.87 -64.64 85.00
C ASP A 258 16.33 -66.00 85.54
N SER A 259 15.75 -67.09 85.03
CA SER A 259 16.04 -68.47 85.43
C SER A 259 17.46 -68.94 85.10
N ASN A 260 18.23 -68.17 84.32
CA ASN A 260 19.62 -68.43 83.99
C ASN A 260 20.58 -67.58 84.86
N GLY A 261 20.07 -66.87 85.87
CA GLY A 261 20.84 -66.02 86.75
C GLY A 261 21.25 -64.67 86.15
N ARG A 262 20.73 -64.30 84.98
CA ARG A 262 20.96 -63.00 84.34
C ARG A 262 19.98 -61.96 84.85
N THR A 263 20.47 -60.79 85.23
CA THR A 263 19.62 -59.65 85.61
C THR A 263 19.06 -58.99 84.34
N VAL A 264 17.74 -59.00 84.19
CA VAL A 264 17.01 -58.31 83.12
C VAL A 264 16.41 -57.03 83.69
N THR A 265 16.71 -55.91 83.04
CA THR A 265 16.23 -54.57 83.39
C THR A 265 15.08 -54.17 82.47
N ARG A 266 13.92 -53.80 83.01
CA ARG A 266 12.76 -53.29 82.25
C ARG A 266 12.43 -51.86 82.67
N THR A 267 12.42 -50.94 81.71
CA THR A 267 12.01 -49.55 81.90
C THR A 267 10.54 -49.37 81.53
N ILE A 268 9.77 -48.67 82.36
CA ILE A 268 8.35 -48.34 82.14
C ILE A 268 8.22 -46.81 82.08
N MET A 269 7.56 -46.29 81.04
CA MET A 269 7.27 -44.85 80.89
C MET A 269 5.89 -44.49 81.48
N ARG A 270 5.77 -43.34 82.15
CA ARG A 270 4.56 -42.78 82.77
C ARG A 270 4.36 -41.33 82.32
N SER A 271 3.13 -40.81 82.35
CA SER A 271 2.85 -39.41 82.01
C SER A 271 1.56 -38.83 82.58
N ASN A 272 1.57 -37.53 82.86
CA ASN A 272 0.39 -36.74 83.21
C ASN A 272 0.04 -35.73 82.10
N PRO A 273 -1.24 -35.62 81.70
CA PRO A 273 -1.67 -34.72 80.64
C PRO A 273 -1.64 -33.25 81.07
N GLY A 274 -1.50 -32.37 80.09
CA GLY A 274 -1.63 -30.92 80.24
C GLY A 274 -3.10 -30.46 80.31
N GLY A 275 -3.29 -29.15 80.50
CA GLY A 275 -4.57 -28.47 80.37
C GLY A 275 -4.83 -27.93 78.97
N ILE A 276 -6.09 -27.61 78.69
CA ILE A 276 -6.60 -27.15 77.40
C ILE A 276 -6.59 -25.62 77.33
N ASN A 277 -6.39 -25.05 76.14
CA ASN A 277 -6.45 -23.60 75.93
C ASN A 277 -7.86 -23.05 76.23
N GLY A 278 -7.92 -21.83 76.77
CA GLY A 278 -9.16 -21.09 76.97
C GLY A 278 -9.84 -20.74 75.66
N ARG A 279 -11.14 -20.42 75.72
CA ARG A 279 -11.92 -20.03 74.53
C ARG A 279 -11.54 -18.61 74.07
N PRO A 280 -11.45 -18.33 72.76
CA PRO A 280 -11.30 -16.98 72.26
C PRO A 280 -12.55 -16.14 72.55
N GLY A 281 -12.37 -14.83 72.71
CA GLY A 281 -13.45 -13.85 72.76
C GLY A 281 -14.12 -13.68 71.40
N ARG A 282 -15.33 -13.13 71.39
CA ARG A 282 -16.12 -12.85 70.18
C ARG A 282 -15.65 -11.54 69.55
N SER A 283 -15.69 -11.45 68.23
CA SER A 283 -15.50 -10.17 67.55
C SER A 283 -16.71 -9.25 67.78
N GLY A 284 -16.44 -7.95 67.91
CA GLY A 284 -17.43 -6.90 68.01
C GLY A 284 -18.28 -6.81 66.75
N ARG A 285 -19.49 -6.27 66.91
CA ARG A 285 -20.49 -6.17 65.86
C ARG A 285 -20.12 -5.05 64.87
N PRO A 286 -20.36 -5.25 63.56
CA PRO A 286 -20.25 -4.18 62.57
C PRO A 286 -21.37 -3.14 62.76
N SER A 287 -21.24 -1.98 62.09
CA SER A 287 -22.29 -0.96 62.03
C SER A 287 -23.62 -1.57 61.56
N ILE A 288 -24.72 -1.18 62.21
CA ILE A 288 -26.07 -1.65 61.85
C ILE A 288 -26.81 -0.65 60.97
N TYR A 289 -26.43 0.63 61.06
CA TYR A 289 -26.95 1.70 60.22
C TYR A 289 -26.25 1.67 58.86
N LYS A 290 -27.05 1.68 57.80
CA LYS A 290 -26.61 1.80 56.41
C LYS A 290 -26.88 3.21 55.96
N ALA A 291 -25.83 4.02 55.92
CA ALA A 291 -25.93 5.37 55.41
C ALA A 291 -26.37 5.34 53.93
N LYS A 292 -27.19 6.32 53.54
CA LYS A 292 -27.75 6.46 52.20
C LYS A 292 -27.18 7.67 51.50
N ASP A 293 -27.01 7.52 50.18
CA ASP A 293 -26.78 8.64 49.29
C ASP A 293 -28.03 9.51 49.23
N ALA A 294 -27.81 10.79 48.99
CA ALA A 294 -28.88 11.75 48.85
C ALA A 294 -29.37 11.88 47.41
N LYS A 295 -30.31 12.79 47.16
CA LYS A 295 -30.80 13.11 45.81
C LYS A 295 -30.09 14.34 45.24
N PRO A 296 -29.90 14.40 43.92
CA PRO A 296 -29.50 15.65 43.27
C PRO A 296 -30.65 16.67 43.39
N GLY A 297 -30.29 17.96 43.33
CA GLY A 297 -31.26 19.04 43.26
C GLY A 297 -32.07 18.98 41.97
N ARG A 298 -33.28 19.53 42.01
CA ARG A 298 -34.12 19.66 40.82
C ARG A 298 -33.58 20.73 39.90
N THR A 299 -33.76 20.51 38.61
CA THR A 299 -33.50 21.56 37.62
C THR A 299 -34.54 22.67 37.71
N GLY A 300 -34.08 23.91 37.59
CA GLY A 300 -34.91 25.11 37.62
C GLY A 300 -35.82 25.24 36.41
N ARG A 301 -36.81 26.13 36.50
CA ARG A 301 -37.81 26.37 35.47
C ARG A 301 -37.64 27.74 34.83
N LEU A 302 -37.69 27.81 33.50
CA LEU A 302 -37.86 29.03 32.73
C LEU A 302 -39.34 29.30 32.44
N THR A 303 -39.79 30.54 32.62
CA THR A 303 -41.12 31.01 32.18
C THR A 303 -40.95 32.31 31.40
N ILE A 304 -41.61 32.44 30.25
CA ILE A 304 -41.61 33.68 29.46
C ILE A 304 -42.94 34.39 29.67
N GLY A 305 -42.92 35.61 30.18
CA GLY A 305 -44.05 36.49 30.32
C GLY A 305 -44.05 37.56 29.24
N VAL A 306 -45.06 37.58 28.37
CA VAL A 306 -45.23 38.64 27.38
C VAL A 306 -46.27 39.63 27.89
N ARG A 307 -45.87 40.88 28.08
CA ARG A 307 -46.74 41.97 28.54
C ARG A 307 -47.47 42.61 27.36
N ASP A 308 -48.79 42.66 27.40
CA ASP A 308 -49.60 43.39 26.41
C ASP A 308 -49.67 44.89 26.73
N GLY A 309 -50.19 45.70 25.80
CA GLY A 309 -50.37 47.15 25.99
C GLY A 309 -51.36 47.55 27.10
N ASN A 310 -52.11 46.60 27.66
CA ASN A 310 -53.02 46.80 28.80
C ASN A 310 -52.38 46.39 30.14
N GLY A 311 -51.13 45.88 30.12
CA GLY A 311 -50.40 45.41 31.29
C GLY A 311 -50.67 43.97 31.69
N ASN A 312 -51.45 43.19 30.93
CA ASN A 312 -51.64 41.76 31.19
C ASN A 312 -50.41 40.98 30.73
N ILE A 313 -50.05 39.93 31.46
CA ILE A 313 -48.91 39.07 31.13
C ILE A 313 -49.42 37.70 30.70
N ALA A 314 -49.21 37.36 29.42
CA ALA A 314 -49.39 36.00 28.91
C ALA A 314 -48.13 35.19 29.19
N THR A 315 -48.27 33.92 29.60
CA THR A 315 -47.13 33.06 29.95
C THR A 315 -46.92 31.95 28.93
N TYR A 316 -45.67 31.75 28.52
CA TYR A 316 -45.25 30.75 27.54
C TYR A 316 -44.10 29.89 28.08
N PRO A 317 -44.04 28.60 27.70
CA PRO A 317 -43.03 27.67 28.17
C PRO A 317 -41.69 27.76 27.42
N SER A 318 -41.67 28.28 26.20
CA SER A 318 -40.47 28.44 25.34
C SER A 318 -40.70 29.52 24.27
N PRO A 319 -39.62 30.11 23.69
CA PRO A 319 -39.76 31.12 22.64
C PRO A 319 -40.31 30.51 21.34
N PHE A 320 -40.58 31.38 20.36
CA PHE A 320 -40.93 30.97 19.01
C PHE A 320 -39.67 30.52 18.27
N ASP A 321 -39.83 29.59 17.35
CA ASP A 321 -38.78 29.21 16.40
C ASP A 321 -39.44 28.65 15.13
N LEU A 322 -38.74 28.68 14.01
CA LEU A 322 -39.24 28.22 12.72
C LEU A 322 -38.39 27.08 12.19
N GLU A 323 -39.06 26.07 11.65
CA GLU A 323 -38.42 25.01 10.87
C GLU A 323 -38.93 25.02 9.43
N LEU A 324 -38.03 24.63 8.52
CA LEU A 324 -38.35 24.36 7.12
C LEU A 324 -38.82 22.91 7.00
N VAL A 325 -40.09 22.70 6.68
CA VAL A 325 -40.70 21.37 6.59
C VAL A 325 -40.36 20.69 5.26
N THR A 326 -40.60 21.39 4.16
CA THR A 326 -40.35 20.91 2.80
C THR A 326 -40.38 22.08 1.82
N PHE A 327 -39.84 21.87 0.61
CA PHE A 327 -39.99 22.74 -0.54
C PHE A 327 -39.91 21.90 -1.82
N ASP A 328 -40.39 22.44 -2.93
CA ASP A 328 -40.25 21.85 -4.25
C ASP A 328 -39.19 22.61 -5.05
N ILE A 329 -38.47 21.89 -5.92
CA ILE A 329 -37.54 22.49 -6.87
C ILE A 329 -38.16 22.37 -8.25
N ALA A 330 -38.50 23.50 -8.84
CA ALA A 330 -39.01 23.57 -10.21
C ALA A 330 -37.95 24.17 -11.14
N SER A 331 -37.89 23.64 -12.35
CA SER A 331 -36.91 24.04 -13.36
C SER A 331 -37.53 23.95 -14.74
N GLU A 332 -36.95 24.70 -15.69
CA GLU A 332 -37.36 24.67 -17.10
C GLU A 332 -37.29 23.26 -17.69
N TYR A 333 -36.27 22.48 -17.29
CA TYR A 333 -36.01 21.14 -17.80
C TYR A 333 -35.87 20.11 -16.68
N ALA A 334 -36.08 18.83 -17.01
CA ALA A 334 -35.89 17.71 -16.06
C ALA A 334 -34.43 17.54 -15.60
N ILE A 335 -33.47 17.99 -16.41
CA ILE A 335 -32.06 18.05 -16.04
C ILE A 335 -31.76 19.49 -15.64
N LEU A 336 -31.22 19.69 -14.44
CA LEU A 336 -30.73 20.99 -13.99
C LEU A 336 -29.40 21.26 -14.70
N GLU A 337 -29.41 22.24 -15.60
CA GLU A 337 -28.24 22.59 -16.40
C GLU A 337 -27.54 23.84 -15.84
N PRO A 338 -26.21 23.97 -16.00
CA PRO A 338 -25.55 25.24 -15.77
C PRO A 338 -26.21 26.37 -16.57
N ASP A 339 -26.27 27.58 -16.04
CA ASP A 339 -26.91 28.77 -16.64
C ASP A 339 -28.44 28.64 -16.87
N SER A 340 -29.12 27.70 -16.21
CA SER A 340 -30.59 27.64 -16.20
C SER A 340 -31.19 28.35 -14.98
N ILE A 341 -32.39 28.90 -15.13
CA ILE A 341 -33.19 29.43 -14.02
C ILE A 341 -33.92 28.26 -13.33
N VAL A 342 -33.92 28.28 -12.01
CA VAL A 342 -34.56 27.32 -11.12
C VAL A 342 -35.34 28.11 -10.05
N SER A 343 -36.52 27.62 -9.68
CA SER A 343 -37.32 28.18 -8.60
C SER A 343 -37.46 27.19 -7.45
N VAL A 344 -37.42 27.70 -6.22
CA VAL A 344 -37.80 26.97 -5.01
C VAL A 344 -39.22 27.38 -4.64
N ASP A 345 -40.16 26.46 -4.85
CA ASP A 345 -41.61 26.70 -4.72
C ASP A 345 -42.21 25.88 -3.57
N HIS A 346 -43.47 26.14 -3.22
CA HIS A 346 -44.21 25.45 -2.15
C HIS A 346 -43.41 25.32 -0.85
N ILE A 347 -42.69 26.37 -0.46
CA ILE A 347 -41.93 26.39 0.79
C ILE A 347 -42.93 26.27 1.95
N VAL A 348 -42.78 25.21 2.75
CA VAL A 348 -43.62 24.97 3.93
C VAL A 348 -42.79 25.21 5.18
N ILE A 349 -43.25 26.12 6.03
CA ILE A 349 -42.62 26.43 7.31
C ILE A 349 -43.56 26.10 8.46
N ARG A 350 -43.00 25.78 9.64
CA ARG A 350 -43.78 25.52 10.86
C ARG A 350 -43.19 26.25 12.05
N ASN A 351 -44.05 26.82 12.90
CA ASN A 351 -43.62 27.28 14.21
C ASN A 351 -43.44 26.08 15.14
N CYS A 352 -42.19 25.70 15.39
CA CYS A 352 -41.83 24.61 16.30
C CYS A 352 -41.63 25.08 17.76
N GLY A 353 -41.76 26.38 18.01
CA GLY A 353 -41.65 26.99 19.34
C GLY A 353 -42.94 26.93 20.18
N GLY A 354 -42.83 27.39 21.43
CA GLY A 354 -43.91 27.34 22.45
C GLY A 354 -44.78 28.60 22.52
N MET A 355 -44.47 29.62 21.73
CA MET A 355 -45.24 30.86 21.63
C MET A 355 -45.45 31.27 20.15
N PRO A 356 -46.43 32.14 19.85
CA PRO A 356 -46.61 32.67 18.51
C PRO A 356 -45.36 33.42 18.01
N THR A 357 -45.08 33.37 16.71
CA THR A 357 -44.02 34.22 16.12
C THR A 357 -44.38 35.70 16.27
N PRO A 358 -43.40 36.62 16.37
CA PRO A 358 -43.68 38.02 16.63
C PRO A 358 -44.55 38.64 15.53
N ALA A 359 -45.64 39.31 15.92
CA ALA A 359 -46.57 39.92 14.96
C ALA A 359 -46.04 41.23 14.36
N ASN A 360 -45.02 41.83 14.99
CA ASN A 360 -44.47 43.15 14.63
C ASN A 360 -43.07 43.08 14.02
N TYR A 361 -42.56 41.87 13.74
CA TYR A 361 -41.31 41.65 13.04
C TYR A 361 -41.56 40.90 11.73
N THR A 362 -40.74 41.19 10.74
CA THR A 362 -40.83 40.57 9.42
C THR A 362 -39.89 39.38 9.36
N VAL A 363 -40.40 38.19 9.04
CA VAL A 363 -39.53 37.04 8.75
C VAL A 363 -39.26 36.99 7.25
N ARG A 364 -37.98 37.09 6.88
CA ARG A 364 -37.51 36.94 5.51
C ARG A 364 -36.92 35.55 5.29
N ILE A 365 -37.29 34.92 4.19
CA ILE A 365 -36.73 33.65 3.74
C ILE A 365 -35.99 33.90 2.43
N PHE A 366 -34.77 33.39 2.33
CA PHE A 366 -33.85 33.67 1.23
C PHE A 366 -32.92 32.48 0.96
N LEU A 367 -32.27 32.47 -0.20
CA LEU A 367 -31.16 31.55 -0.51
C LEU A 367 -29.83 32.27 -0.35
N GLN A 368 -28.84 31.59 0.23
CA GLN A 368 -27.50 32.15 0.34
C GLN A 368 -26.77 31.99 -1.01
N PRO A 369 -26.33 33.10 -1.64
CA PRO A 369 -25.70 33.03 -2.95
C PRO A 369 -24.26 32.51 -2.86
N ASP A 370 -23.83 31.81 -3.91
CA ASP A 370 -22.45 31.34 -4.11
C ASP A 370 -22.09 31.27 -5.61
N GLU A 371 -21.03 30.53 -5.96
CA GLU A 371 -20.59 30.35 -7.35
C GLU A 371 -21.63 29.62 -8.22
N TRP A 372 -22.45 28.75 -7.62
CA TRP A 372 -23.44 27.92 -8.30
C TRP A 372 -24.88 28.38 -8.10
N LEU A 373 -25.20 29.08 -7.02
CA LEU A 373 -26.52 29.65 -6.73
C LEU A 373 -26.46 31.17 -6.88
N ILE A 374 -26.70 31.66 -8.10
CA ILE A 374 -26.74 33.10 -8.39
C ILE A 374 -28.16 33.58 -8.14
N CYS A 375 -28.39 34.20 -7.00
CA CYS A 375 -29.71 34.72 -6.62
C CYS A 375 -29.78 36.21 -6.93
N ASP A 376 -30.83 36.65 -7.61
CA ASP A 376 -31.26 38.06 -7.54
C ASP A 376 -31.87 38.27 -6.14
N GLU A 377 -31.80 39.45 -5.54
CA GLU A 377 -32.17 39.73 -4.12
C GLU A 377 -33.68 39.54 -3.78
N VAL A 378 -34.31 38.46 -4.27
CA VAL A 378 -35.70 38.09 -4.09
C VAL A 378 -35.83 37.30 -2.79
N ASP A 379 -36.21 38.01 -1.74
CA ASP A 379 -36.61 37.41 -0.46
C ASP A 379 -38.14 37.22 -0.45
N ILE A 380 -38.63 36.08 0.04
CA ILE A 380 -40.06 35.93 0.37
C ILE A 380 -40.30 36.28 1.84
N VAL A 381 -41.48 36.83 2.12
CA VAL A 381 -41.78 37.41 3.43
C VAL A 381 -43.01 36.77 4.06
N LEU A 382 -42.87 36.33 5.31
CA LEU A 382 -44.02 35.92 6.12
C LEU A 382 -44.70 37.15 6.72
N HIS A 383 -45.89 37.50 6.22
CA HIS A 383 -46.64 38.69 6.65
C HIS A 383 -47.53 38.49 7.89
N ARG A 384 -47.48 37.32 8.53
CA ARG A 384 -48.38 36.97 9.66
C ARG A 384 -47.65 36.24 10.78
N SER A 385 -48.18 36.38 11.98
CA SER A 385 -47.81 35.53 13.12
C SER A 385 -48.36 34.11 12.93
N LEU A 386 -47.59 33.11 13.35
CA LEU A 386 -47.95 31.70 13.38
C LEU A 386 -48.04 31.24 14.83
N ALA A 387 -49.17 30.63 15.20
CA ALA A 387 -49.35 30.02 16.52
C ALA A 387 -48.40 28.81 16.71
N PRO A 388 -48.14 28.38 17.96
CA PRO A 388 -47.36 27.17 18.22
C PRO A 388 -47.89 25.95 17.43
N GLY A 389 -47.02 25.31 16.65
CA GLY A 389 -47.37 24.17 15.80
C GLY A 389 -48.09 24.51 14.49
N GLU A 390 -48.40 25.78 14.23
CA GLU A 390 -49.04 26.21 12.98
C GLU A 390 -48.05 26.16 11.81
N THR A 391 -48.54 25.70 10.65
CA THR A 391 -47.80 25.63 9.40
C THR A 391 -48.27 26.69 8.42
N TYR A 392 -47.36 27.20 7.59
CA TYR A 392 -47.67 28.11 6.49
C TYR A 392 -46.97 27.66 5.21
N THR A 393 -47.71 27.65 4.11
CA THR A 393 -47.22 27.32 2.77
C THR A 393 -47.20 28.58 1.91
N PHE A 394 -46.07 28.85 1.27
CA PHE A 394 -45.97 29.88 0.24
C PHE A 394 -46.47 29.29 -1.09
N GLU A 395 -47.74 29.51 -1.42
CA GLU A 395 -48.41 28.92 -2.59
C GLU A 395 -48.10 29.64 -3.91
N ASN A 396 -47.86 30.97 -3.87
CA ASN A 396 -47.65 31.79 -5.07
C ASN A 396 -46.32 32.54 -5.08
N ASP A 397 -45.52 32.40 -4.02
CA ASP A 397 -44.24 33.09 -3.85
C ASP A 397 -43.12 32.03 -3.78
N GLY A 398 -42.11 32.15 -4.63
CA GLY A 398 -40.96 31.24 -4.71
C GLY A 398 -39.63 32.00 -4.69
N LEU A 399 -38.53 31.26 -4.49
CA LEU A 399 -37.18 31.81 -4.55
C LEU A 399 -36.52 31.41 -5.87
N ASP A 400 -36.38 32.40 -6.76
CA ASP A 400 -35.73 32.20 -8.06
C ASP A 400 -34.22 32.36 -7.94
N PHE A 401 -33.48 31.45 -8.58
CA PHE A 401 -32.03 31.54 -8.71
C PHE A 401 -31.56 30.97 -10.04
N ARG A 402 -30.39 31.41 -10.48
CA ARG A 402 -29.71 30.91 -11.67
C ARG A 402 -28.56 30.00 -11.26
N ILE A 403 -28.44 28.85 -11.92
CA ILE A 403 -27.28 27.99 -11.75
C ILE A 403 -26.06 28.63 -12.41
N GLY A 404 -24.93 28.73 -11.72
CA GLY A 404 -23.67 29.23 -12.29
C GLY A 404 -23.31 28.57 -13.63
N ASP A 405 -22.87 29.37 -14.61
CA ASP A 405 -22.43 28.84 -15.92
C ASP A 405 -21.13 28.06 -15.78
N HIS A 406 -20.96 27.02 -16.60
CA HIS A 406 -19.77 26.18 -16.57
C HIS A 406 -19.35 25.75 -17.98
N VAL A 407 -18.05 25.81 -18.26
CA VAL A 407 -17.44 25.38 -19.51
C VAL A 407 -16.39 24.32 -19.21
N ILE A 408 -16.38 23.24 -19.97
CA ILE A 408 -15.37 22.19 -19.83
C ILE A 408 -14.11 22.58 -20.60
N ASP A 409 -13.03 22.84 -19.86
CA ASP A 409 -11.76 23.30 -20.45
C ASP A 409 -10.73 22.17 -20.60
N GLU A 410 -10.86 21.09 -19.82
CA GLU A 410 -9.94 19.95 -19.84
C GLU A 410 -10.62 18.64 -20.29
N PRO A 411 -9.87 17.72 -20.92
CA PRO A 411 -10.44 16.46 -21.39
C PRO A 411 -10.70 15.52 -20.21
N ARG A 412 -11.87 14.86 -20.24
CA ARG A 412 -12.36 14.02 -19.14
C ARG A 412 -12.71 12.61 -19.62
N SER A 413 -12.62 11.65 -18.71
CA SER A 413 -13.07 10.27 -18.97
C SER A 413 -14.57 10.06 -18.67
N ARG A 414 -15.20 11.01 -17.97
CA ARG A 414 -16.61 10.97 -17.57
C ARG A 414 -17.26 12.35 -17.78
N SER A 415 -18.54 12.35 -18.11
CA SER A 415 -19.33 13.56 -18.30
C SER A 415 -19.52 14.33 -17.00
N PHE A 416 -19.76 15.64 -17.13
CA PHE A 416 -19.89 16.56 -16.00
C PHE A 416 -21.11 16.26 -15.12
N ARG A 417 -20.88 16.17 -13.81
CA ARG A 417 -21.92 16.02 -12.79
C ARG A 417 -21.50 16.76 -11.53
N LEU A 418 -22.34 17.68 -11.06
CA LEU A 418 -22.18 18.41 -9.80
C LEU A 418 -23.32 18.03 -8.86
N ARG A 419 -23.02 17.87 -7.57
CA ARG A 419 -24.02 17.76 -6.51
C ARG A 419 -23.87 19.00 -5.63
N HIS A 420 -24.93 19.77 -5.49
CA HIS A 420 -24.88 21.05 -4.77
C HIS A 420 -26.06 21.13 -3.78
N PRO A 421 -25.85 21.55 -2.52
CA PRO A 421 -26.96 21.77 -1.59
C PRO A 421 -27.73 23.05 -1.95
N VAL A 422 -29.05 23.00 -1.84
CA VAL A 422 -29.96 24.15 -1.87
C VAL A 422 -30.65 24.17 -0.51
N SER A 423 -30.39 25.21 0.28
CA SER A 423 -30.90 25.32 1.65
C SER A 423 -31.46 26.72 1.86
N PRO A 424 -32.79 26.90 1.78
CA PRO A 424 -33.43 28.14 2.22
C PRO A 424 -33.06 28.46 3.67
N GLN A 425 -32.85 29.74 3.94
CA GLN A 425 -32.57 30.29 5.27
C GLN A 425 -33.65 31.29 5.64
N ALA A 426 -34.00 31.37 6.92
CA ALA A 426 -34.91 32.39 7.42
C ALA A 426 -34.23 33.27 8.46
N ARG A 427 -34.53 34.58 8.42
CA ARG A 427 -34.08 35.56 9.42
C ARG A 427 -35.19 36.51 9.83
N LEU A 428 -35.14 36.97 11.08
CA LEU A 428 -36.01 38.01 11.62
C LEU A 428 -35.42 39.39 11.30
N GLU A 429 -36.12 40.17 10.47
CA GLU A 429 -35.76 41.55 10.11
C GLU A 429 -36.34 42.57 11.13
N SER A 430 -35.75 43.77 11.19
CA SER A 430 -36.07 44.90 12.09
C SER A 430 -35.26 44.92 13.39
N GLY A 431 -33.98 45.33 13.32
CA GLY A 431 -33.10 45.57 14.48
C GLY A 431 -32.49 44.32 15.15
N ILE A 432 -33.09 43.13 14.96
CA ILE A 432 -32.61 41.85 15.52
C ILE A 432 -31.66 41.10 14.57
N ALA A 433 -32.05 40.96 13.29
CA ALA A 433 -31.25 40.35 12.22
C ALA A 433 -30.70 38.94 12.52
N ARG A 434 -31.49 38.10 13.21
CA ARG A 434 -31.10 36.72 13.61
C ARG A 434 -31.77 35.66 12.75
N SER A 435 -31.01 34.60 12.44
CA SER A 435 -31.53 33.42 11.76
C SER A 435 -32.29 32.51 12.72
N PHE A 436 -33.26 31.78 12.19
CA PHE A 436 -33.98 30.73 12.91
C PHE A 436 -33.12 29.46 13.01
N GLU A 437 -33.12 28.81 14.18
CA GLU A 437 -32.18 27.71 14.45
C GLU A 437 -32.59 26.44 13.70
N GLN A 438 -33.86 26.06 13.80
CA GLN A 438 -34.36 24.80 13.24
C GLN A 438 -34.74 24.91 11.76
N PHE A 439 -34.34 25.99 11.08
CA PHE A 439 -34.71 26.25 9.69
C PHE A 439 -33.87 25.49 8.67
N GLU A 440 -32.74 24.91 9.07
CA GLU A 440 -31.86 24.17 8.16
C GLU A 440 -32.48 22.83 7.73
N ASN A 441 -32.95 22.75 6.49
CA ASN A 441 -33.44 21.50 5.88
C ASN A 441 -33.17 21.50 4.36
N GLY A 442 -31.90 21.57 3.97
CA GLY A 442 -31.51 21.68 2.56
C GLY A 442 -31.54 20.35 1.79
N GLU A 443 -31.83 20.42 0.50
CA GLU A 443 -31.78 19.28 -0.43
C GLU A 443 -30.60 19.38 -1.40
N ASN A 444 -30.08 18.24 -1.88
CA ASN A 444 -28.98 18.24 -2.85
C ASN A 444 -29.50 18.14 -4.28
N ILE A 445 -29.34 19.21 -5.06
CA ILE A 445 -29.58 19.19 -6.51
C ILE A 445 -28.43 18.49 -7.25
N ARG A 446 -28.76 17.96 -8.44
CA ARG A 446 -27.77 17.38 -9.37
C ARG A 446 -27.74 18.19 -10.64
N VAL A 447 -26.61 18.84 -10.89
CA VAL A 447 -26.40 19.66 -12.10
C VAL A 447 -25.58 18.87 -13.11
N SER A 448 -26.06 18.80 -14.35
CA SER A 448 -25.39 18.11 -15.46
C SER A 448 -25.83 18.69 -16.81
N PHE A 449 -25.10 18.37 -17.88
CA PHE A 449 -25.55 18.68 -19.24
C PHE A 449 -26.44 17.55 -19.78
N PRO A 450 -27.40 17.83 -20.67
CA PRO A 450 -28.38 16.87 -21.17
C PRO A 450 -27.87 16.05 -22.37
N VAL A 451 -26.62 16.28 -22.79
CA VAL A 451 -25.94 15.56 -23.85
C VAL A 451 -24.57 15.09 -23.34
N GLU A 452 -24.19 13.87 -23.72
CA GLU A 452 -22.92 13.25 -23.30
C GLU A 452 -22.15 12.71 -24.52
N LEU A 453 -20.81 12.75 -24.45
CA LEU A 453 -19.93 12.05 -25.38
C LEU A 453 -19.62 10.63 -24.91
N THR A 454 -19.66 9.69 -25.84
CA THR A 454 -19.02 8.38 -25.66
C THR A 454 -17.49 8.49 -25.86
N PRO A 455 -16.69 7.54 -25.31
CA PRO A 455 -15.27 7.45 -25.61
C PRO A 455 -15.01 7.30 -27.11
N MET A 456 -13.96 7.93 -27.61
CA MET A 456 -13.54 7.75 -29.00
C MET A 456 -13.03 6.32 -29.22
N THR A 457 -13.41 5.74 -30.34
CA THR A 457 -12.95 4.44 -30.82
C THR A 457 -12.07 4.66 -32.04
N CYS A 458 -10.80 4.28 -31.96
CA CYS A 458 -9.79 4.37 -33.03
C CYS A 458 -8.62 3.44 -32.74
N LEU A 459 -7.80 3.15 -33.76
CA LEU A 459 -6.50 2.52 -33.56
C LEU A 459 -5.51 3.51 -32.99
N ASN A 460 -4.92 3.17 -31.84
CA ASN A 460 -3.89 4.00 -31.19
C ASN A 460 -2.50 3.80 -31.81
N SER A 461 -2.34 2.87 -32.75
CA SER A 461 -1.06 2.45 -33.33
C SER A 461 -1.18 2.28 -34.85
N LEU A 462 -0.56 3.17 -35.61
CA LEU A 462 -0.60 3.17 -37.08
C LEU A 462 0.82 3.17 -37.66
N ALA A 463 1.08 2.32 -38.65
CA ALA A 463 2.32 2.42 -39.43
C ALA A 463 2.22 3.58 -40.45
N PRO A 464 3.35 4.13 -40.92
CA PRO A 464 3.34 5.07 -42.04
C PRO A 464 2.54 4.52 -43.25
N GLY A 465 1.65 5.34 -43.79
CA GLY A 465 0.72 4.97 -44.87
C GLY A 465 -0.60 4.34 -44.41
N GLU A 466 -0.83 4.19 -43.10
CA GLU A 466 -2.08 3.69 -42.53
C GLU A 466 -2.97 4.82 -42.01
N SER A 467 -4.29 4.60 -42.04
CA SER A 467 -5.28 5.46 -41.40
C SER A 467 -6.28 4.65 -40.59
N THR A 468 -6.89 5.27 -39.59
CA THR A 468 -7.94 4.69 -38.74
C THR A 468 -9.22 5.48 -38.87
N ARG A 469 -10.35 4.77 -38.79
CA ARG A 469 -11.65 5.37 -38.46
C ARG A 469 -11.59 5.90 -37.03
N LEU A 470 -12.13 7.09 -36.83
CA LEU A 470 -12.30 7.75 -35.55
C LEU A 470 -13.80 7.90 -35.31
N ILE A 471 -14.33 7.14 -34.36
CA ILE A 471 -15.77 7.01 -34.13
C ILE A 471 -16.10 7.45 -32.71
N TRP A 472 -17.12 8.29 -32.56
CA TRP A 472 -17.74 8.61 -31.28
C TRP A 472 -19.23 8.85 -31.48
N ALA A 473 -19.98 8.81 -30.40
CA ALA A 473 -21.42 9.09 -30.39
C ALA A 473 -21.74 10.21 -29.41
N VAL A 474 -22.69 11.05 -29.84
CA VAL A 474 -23.35 12.05 -29.00
C VAL A 474 -24.69 11.50 -28.58
N ARG A 475 -24.95 11.42 -27.28
CA ARG A 475 -26.18 10.86 -26.72
C ARG A 475 -26.98 11.93 -26.01
N ASN A 476 -28.28 11.94 -26.24
CA ASN A 476 -29.23 12.72 -25.45
C ASN A 476 -29.68 11.92 -24.23
N ILE A 477 -29.42 12.46 -23.04
CA ILE A 477 -29.84 11.88 -21.75
C ILE A 477 -30.98 12.67 -21.10
N GLY A 478 -31.41 13.78 -21.71
CA GLY A 478 -32.54 14.59 -21.29
C GLY A 478 -33.88 14.09 -21.82
N SER A 479 -34.92 14.88 -21.53
CA SER A 479 -36.31 14.62 -21.93
C SER A 479 -36.77 15.38 -23.18
N GLU A 480 -35.94 16.28 -23.69
CA GLU A 480 -36.26 17.13 -24.84
C GLU A 480 -35.59 16.63 -26.11
N THR A 481 -36.17 16.92 -27.27
CA THR A 481 -35.51 16.70 -28.56
C THR A 481 -34.62 17.90 -28.87
N PHE A 482 -33.34 17.64 -29.17
CA PHE A 482 -32.45 18.66 -29.72
C PHE A 482 -32.63 18.66 -31.23
N ASP A 483 -33.32 19.65 -31.79
CA ASP A 483 -33.48 19.79 -33.23
C ASP A 483 -32.98 21.16 -33.74
N GLN A 484 -32.78 21.26 -35.04
CA GLN A 484 -32.31 22.49 -35.69
C GLN A 484 -33.44 23.41 -36.13
N LYS A 485 -34.70 23.01 -35.92
CA LYS A 485 -35.86 23.69 -36.49
C LYS A 485 -36.23 24.95 -35.72
N TYR A 486 -35.92 24.98 -34.42
CA TYR A 486 -36.34 26.06 -33.53
C TYR A 486 -35.24 27.09 -33.17
N LEU A 487 -34.04 27.03 -33.80
CA LEU A 487 -32.89 27.95 -33.60
C LEU A 487 -32.32 28.05 -32.17
N TYR A 488 -32.96 27.46 -31.17
CA TYR A 488 -32.44 27.30 -29.82
C TYR A 488 -31.96 25.86 -29.60
N ARG A 489 -30.91 25.68 -28.80
CA ARG A 489 -30.40 24.37 -28.33
C ARG A 489 -29.79 23.43 -29.38
N SER A 490 -29.11 23.98 -30.38
CA SER A 490 -28.31 23.19 -31.32
C SER A 490 -27.10 22.52 -30.66
N VAL A 491 -26.76 21.32 -31.13
CA VAL A 491 -25.62 20.49 -30.67
C VAL A 491 -24.64 20.28 -31.82
N ARG A 492 -23.35 20.48 -31.54
CA ARG A 492 -22.28 20.21 -32.50
C ARG A 492 -21.10 19.51 -31.85
N SER A 493 -20.35 18.76 -32.65
CA SER A 493 -19.10 18.15 -32.25
C SER A 493 -17.95 18.66 -33.11
N ARG A 494 -16.80 18.94 -32.48
CA ARG A 494 -15.60 19.48 -33.15
C ARG A 494 -14.40 18.58 -32.90
N LEU A 495 -13.64 18.32 -33.96
CA LEU A 495 -12.39 17.58 -33.88
C LEU A 495 -11.21 18.55 -33.76
N ARG A 496 -10.24 18.24 -32.89
CA ARG A 496 -9.04 19.08 -32.67
C ARG A 496 -7.78 18.25 -32.60
N LEU A 497 -6.70 18.77 -33.17
CA LEU A 497 -5.35 18.31 -32.91
C LEU A 497 -4.82 19.03 -31.67
N LEU A 498 -4.49 18.28 -30.63
CA LEU A 498 -4.11 18.82 -29.31
C LEU A 498 -2.58 18.97 -29.17
N GLY A 499 -1.83 18.60 -30.20
CA GLY A 499 -0.37 18.57 -30.21
C GLY A 499 0.20 17.15 -30.12
N GLY A 500 1.53 17.06 -30.12
CA GLY A 500 2.29 15.82 -30.22
C GLY A 500 3.73 16.09 -30.63
N ASP A 501 4.56 15.07 -30.63
CA ASP A 501 5.91 15.11 -31.18
C ASP A 501 5.97 14.76 -32.68
N LEU A 502 4.86 14.28 -33.26
CA LEU A 502 4.72 14.11 -34.71
C LEU A 502 4.40 15.45 -35.41
N HIS A 503 5.12 15.76 -36.49
CA HIS A 503 4.90 16.98 -37.28
C HIS A 503 3.54 16.96 -37.99
N GLN A 504 2.83 18.09 -37.98
CA GLN A 504 1.45 18.20 -38.50
C GLN A 504 1.31 17.83 -39.98
N ASP A 505 2.31 18.16 -40.82
CA ASP A 505 2.33 17.83 -42.26
C ASP A 505 2.37 16.32 -42.59
N LEU A 506 2.56 15.49 -41.56
CA LEU A 506 2.57 14.02 -41.64
C LEU A 506 1.22 13.42 -41.24
N ILE A 507 0.30 14.22 -40.71
CA ILE A 507 -1.04 13.80 -40.28
C ILE A 507 -2.04 14.17 -41.37
N ALA A 508 -2.86 13.22 -41.79
CA ALA A 508 -3.94 13.44 -42.76
C ALA A 508 -5.29 13.20 -42.09
N PHE A 509 -6.15 14.22 -42.11
CA PHE A 509 -7.56 14.10 -41.73
C PHE A 509 -8.40 13.96 -42.99
N PHE A 510 -9.50 13.22 -42.94
CA PHE A 510 -10.37 13.00 -44.09
C PHE A 510 -11.81 13.42 -43.77
N ASP A 511 -12.41 14.18 -44.68
CA ASP A 511 -13.78 14.65 -44.55
C ASP A 511 -14.82 13.55 -44.83
N ASP A 512 -16.11 13.91 -44.84
CA ASP A 512 -17.20 12.98 -45.14
C ASP A 512 -17.13 12.43 -46.59
N GLU A 513 -16.40 13.09 -47.49
CA GLU A 513 -16.21 12.70 -48.90
C GLU A 513 -14.90 11.92 -49.13
N ASP A 514 -14.21 11.55 -48.04
CA ASP A 514 -12.92 10.86 -48.04
C ASP A 514 -11.74 11.68 -48.60
N SER A 515 -11.90 13.00 -48.68
CA SER A 515 -10.88 13.93 -49.18
C SER A 515 -9.97 14.42 -48.03
N PRO A 516 -8.64 14.48 -48.23
CA PRO A 516 -7.73 14.91 -47.19
C PRO A 516 -7.83 16.42 -46.94
N PHE A 517 -7.88 16.83 -45.68
CA PHE A 517 -7.83 18.24 -45.25
C PHE A 517 -6.81 18.45 -44.12
N ALA A 518 -6.35 19.69 -43.96
CA ALA A 518 -5.40 20.08 -42.92
C ALA A 518 -6.15 20.54 -41.66
N VAL A 519 -5.66 20.17 -40.48
CA VAL A 519 -6.12 20.69 -39.18
C VAL A 519 -4.97 21.45 -38.55
N HIS A 520 -5.19 22.71 -38.19
CA HIS A 520 -4.16 23.55 -37.58
C HIS A 520 -4.05 23.32 -36.07
N VAL A 521 -2.82 23.37 -35.54
CA VAL A 521 -2.58 23.46 -34.09
C VAL A 521 -2.70 24.91 -33.67
N ASP A 522 -3.93 25.37 -33.47
CA ASP A 522 -4.23 26.55 -32.66
C ASP A 522 -5.71 26.47 -32.28
N GLY A 523 -5.99 26.30 -30.98
CA GLY A 523 -7.30 25.95 -30.43
C GLY A 523 -8.44 26.96 -30.62
N GLN A 524 -8.33 27.90 -31.57
CA GLN A 524 -9.35 28.90 -31.88
C GLN A 524 -10.23 28.54 -33.10
N THR A 525 -9.79 27.64 -33.99
CA THR A 525 -10.61 27.13 -35.11
C THR A 525 -10.44 25.63 -35.25
N ALA A 526 -11.52 24.87 -35.02
CA ALA A 526 -11.57 23.47 -35.42
C ALA A 526 -11.93 23.43 -36.90
N ASP A 527 -11.04 22.93 -37.76
CA ASP A 527 -11.28 22.87 -39.21
C ASP A 527 -12.37 21.83 -39.58
N TRP A 528 -12.71 20.93 -38.66
CA TRP A 528 -13.79 19.95 -38.83
C TRP A 528 -14.85 20.09 -37.72
N GLU A 529 -16.06 20.48 -38.14
CA GLU A 529 -17.26 20.59 -37.32
C GLU A 529 -18.38 19.73 -37.93
N LYS A 530 -19.00 18.89 -37.09
CA LYS A 530 -20.21 18.14 -37.45
C LYS A 530 -21.36 18.57 -36.58
N ARG A 531 -22.44 19.04 -37.21
CA ARG A 531 -23.72 19.28 -36.52
C ARG A 531 -24.45 17.95 -36.35
N VAL A 532 -24.98 17.69 -35.16
CA VAL A 532 -25.54 16.37 -34.79
C VAL A 532 -26.91 16.11 -35.43
N GLY A 533 -27.63 17.14 -35.85
CA GLY A 533 -28.97 17.02 -36.43
C GLY A 533 -30.07 16.98 -35.36
N GLU A 534 -31.20 16.31 -35.67
CA GLU A 534 -32.26 15.98 -34.70
C GLU A 534 -31.76 14.85 -33.78
N LEU A 535 -31.89 15.03 -32.46
CA LEU A 535 -31.47 14.06 -31.45
C LEU A 535 -32.55 13.92 -30.37
N ARG A 536 -33.37 12.87 -30.48
CA ARG A 536 -34.51 12.62 -29.58
C ARG A 536 -34.07 12.13 -28.19
N PRO A 537 -34.95 12.21 -27.17
CA PRO A 537 -34.66 11.67 -25.85
C PRO A 537 -34.18 10.22 -25.90
N GLY A 538 -33.00 9.95 -25.33
CA GLY A 538 -32.39 8.62 -25.30
C GLY A 538 -31.67 8.19 -26.59
N GLU A 539 -31.80 8.95 -27.68
CA GLU A 539 -31.15 8.67 -28.96
C GLU A 539 -29.64 8.94 -28.90
N SER A 540 -28.88 8.21 -29.73
CA SER A 540 -27.45 8.44 -29.94
C SER A 540 -27.17 8.63 -31.43
N THR A 541 -26.52 9.73 -31.79
CA THR A 541 -26.02 9.94 -33.15
C THR A 541 -24.54 9.56 -33.19
N ILE A 542 -24.20 8.61 -34.06
CA ILE A 542 -22.82 8.19 -34.30
C ILE A 542 -22.18 9.16 -35.30
N ILE A 543 -20.99 9.62 -34.96
CA ILE A 543 -20.16 10.49 -35.76
C ILE A 543 -18.86 9.73 -36.08
N GLU A 544 -18.48 9.76 -37.35
CA GLU A 544 -17.34 9.05 -37.88
C GLU A 544 -16.54 9.95 -38.82
N THR A 545 -15.22 9.87 -38.72
CA THR A 545 -14.25 10.48 -39.62
C THR A 545 -13.02 9.58 -39.71
N ARG A 546 -12.01 9.93 -40.49
CA ARG A 546 -10.78 9.17 -40.65
C ARG A 546 -9.56 10.05 -40.42
N ILE A 547 -8.54 9.46 -39.81
CA ILE A 547 -7.26 10.11 -39.55
C ILE A 547 -6.12 9.14 -39.82
N GLY A 548 -5.03 9.60 -40.44
CA GLY A 548 -3.91 8.73 -40.81
C GLY A 548 -2.56 9.39 -40.79
N ILE A 549 -1.54 8.56 -40.96
CA ILE A 549 -0.12 8.95 -40.96
C ILE A 549 0.41 8.79 -42.37
N LEU A 550 0.89 9.87 -42.97
CA LEU A 550 1.42 9.89 -44.33
C LEU A 550 2.78 9.18 -44.39
N ASP A 551 2.98 8.39 -45.44
CA ASP A 551 4.27 7.75 -45.75
C ASP A 551 5.23 8.78 -46.39
N LYS A 552 5.84 9.62 -45.55
CA LYS A 552 6.79 10.67 -45.94
C LYS A 552 8.06 10.63 -45.06
N PRO A 553 9.21 11.08 -45.58
CA PRO A 553 10.41 11.27 -44.76
C PRO A 553 10.10 12.20 -43.57
N GLY A 554 10.40 11.77 -42.36
CA GLY A 554 10.11 12.50 -41.12
C GLY A 554 9.08 11.83 -40.21
N ALA A 555 8.35 10.81 -40.67
CA ALA A 555 7.54 9.96 -39.81
C ALA A 555 8.44 9.00 -39.01
N VAL A 556 8.99 9.50 -37.89
CA VAL A 556 9.85 8.70 -37.01
C VAL A 556 8.96 7.78 -36.17
N PRO A 557 9.29 6.47 -36.08
CA PRO A 557 8.56 5.54 -35.22
C PRO A 557 8.43 6.03 -33.77
N TYR A 558 7.33 5.66 -33.13
CA TYR A 558 6.99 5.97 -31.73
C TYR A 558 6.75 7.44 -31.39
N GLN A 559 6.85 8.35 -32.38
CA GLN A 559 6.22 9.65 -32.30
C GLN A 559 4.70 9.50 -32.32
N GLY A 560 3.98 10.48 -31.79
CA GLY A 560 2.52 10.47 -31.82
C GLY A 560 1.92 11.84 -31.64
N PHE A 561 0.59 11.84 -31.57
CA PHE A 561 -0.19 13.05 -31.42
C PHE A 561 -1.50 12.75 -30.70
N ALA A 562 -1.98 13.74 -29.96
CA ALA A 562 -3.23 13.69 -29.24
C ALA A 562 -4.35 14.32 -30.07
N VAL A 563 -5.46 13.60 -30.19
CA VAL A 563 -6.67 14.06 -30.85
C VAL A 563 -7.76 14.26 -29.81
N GLY A 564 -8.48 15.37 -29.93
CA GLY A 564 -9.56 15.76 -29.04
C GLY A 564 -10.89 15.87 -29.78
N VAL A 565 -11.97 15.46 -29.14
CA VAL A 565 -13.34 15.71 -29.59
C VAL A 565 -14.06 16.54 -28.54
N ASP A 566 -14.56 17.69 -28.97
CA ASP A 566 -15.39 18.58 -28.17
C ASP A 566 -16.86 18.32 -28.48
N LEU A 567 -17.70 18.42 -27.45
CA LEU A 567 -19.15 18.54 -27.59
C LEU A 567 -19.55 19.93 -27.12
N ASP A 568 -20.11 20.69 -28.05
CA ASP A 568 -20.70 21.98 -27.72
C ASP A 568 -22.22 21.92 -27.79
N LEU A 569 -22.86 22.59 -26.84
CA LEU A 569 -24.31 22.73 -26.75
C LEU A 569 -24.63 24.23 -26.56
N GLN A 570 -25.65 24.72 -27.25
CA GLN A 570 -26.24 26.03 -26.98
C GLN A 570 -26.90 26.07 -25.61
N ARG A 571 -26.80 27.22 -24.92
CA ARG A 571 -27.29 27.39 -23.55
C ARG A 571 -28.82 27.23 -23.44
N PRO A 572 -29.35 26.98 -22.23
CA PRO A 572 -30.79 26.95 -21.93
C PRO A 572 -31.56 28.15 -22.49
N GLY A 573 -32.85 27.96 -22.78
CA GLY A 573 -33.72 29.04 -23.28
C GLY A 573 -33.84 30.23 -22.32
N THR A 574 -33.73 29.96 -21.02
CA THR A 574 -33.70 30.96 -19.95
C THR A 574 -32.36 31.73 -19.80
N SER A 575 -31.32 31.42 -20.58
CA SER A 575 -30.05 32.15 -20.59
C SER A 575 -30.09 33.35 -21.54
N ASP A 576 -29.54 34.50 -21.11
CA ASP A 576 -29.33 35.67 -21.98
C ASP A 576 -28.37 35.40 -23.15
N ARG A 577 -27.64 34.27 -23.10
CA ARG A 577 -26.69 33.81 -24.11
C ARG A 577 -27.15 32.49 -24.75
N SER A 578 -28.46 32.27 -24.83
CA SER A 578 -29.08 31.05 -25.37
C SER A 578 -28.62 30.70 -26.80
N ASP A 579 -28.21 31.69 -27.58
CA ASP A 579 -27.69 31.54 -28.95
C ASP A 579 -26.20 31.10 -28.99
N GLN A 580 -25.46 31.29 -27.90
CA GLN A 580 -24.04 30.98 -27.80
C GLN A 580 -23.79 29.52 -27.38
N TYR A 581 -22.88 28.86 -28.10
CA TYR A 581 -22.37 27.55 -27.73
C TYR A 581 -21.47 27.60 -26.50
N ARG A 582 -21.49 26.54 -25.71
CA ARG A 582 -20.49 26.24 -24.67
C ARG A 582 -20.02 24.80 -24.79
N ARG A 583 -18.76 24.54 -24.44
CA ARG A 583 -18.24 23.18 -24.38
C ARG A 583 -18.78 22.47 -23.15
N VAL A 584 -19.51 21.38 -23.36
CA VAL A 584 -20.20 20.60 -22.31
C VAL A 584 -19.57 19.24 -22.06
N ASP A 585 -18.80 18.71 -23.01
CA ASP A 585 -17.98 17.51 -22.83
C ASP A 585 -16.73 17.59 -23.73
N TYR A 586 -15.67 16.90 -23.35
CA TYR A 586 -14.38 16.90 -24.04
C TYR A 586 -13.65 15.58 -23.82
N ARG A 587 -13.37 14.85 -24.90
CA ARG A 587 -12.65 13.56 -24.89
C ARG A 587 -11.32 13.68 -25.63
N LYS A 588 -10.31 12.93 -25.19
CA LYS A 588 -9.02 12.82 -25.89
C LYS A 588 -8.59 11.37 -26.08
N THR A 589 -7.82 11.12 -27.14
CA THR A 589 -7.12 9.86 -27.40
C THR A 589 -5.74 10.17 -28.00
N PHE A 590 -4.83 9.20 -27.98
CA PHE A 590 -3.47 9.35 -28.48
C PHE A 590 -3.20 8.31 -29.57
N ILE A 591 -2.68 8.75 -30.70
CA ILE A 591 -2.31 7.89 -31.82
C ILE A 591 -0.81 8.02 -32.04
N ARG A 592 -0.10 6.89 -32.12
CA ARG A 592 1.34 6.83 -32.36
C ARG A 592 1.69 6.15 -33.68
N VAL A 593 2.84 6.56 -34.23
CA VAL A 593 3.52 5.91 -35.33
C VAL A 593 4.09 4.58 -34.82
N SER A 594 3.74 3.48 -35.46
CA SER A 594 4.30 2.14 -35.15
C SER A 594 5.34 1.77 -36.20
N GLU A 595 6.34 1.01 -35.77
CA GLU A 595 7.33 0.43 -36.67
C GLU A 595 6.90 -0.96 -37.12
N ARG A 596 7.17 -1.30 -38.39
CA ARG A 596 7.07 -2.69 -38.85
C ARG A 596 8.39 -3.38 -38.53
N TYR A 597 8.30 -4.57 -37.95
CA TYR A 597 9.48 -5.37 -37.65
C TYR A 597 10.31 -5.61 -38.91
N LEU A 598 11.62 -5.32 -38.79
CA LEU A 598 12.65 -5.56 -39.79
C LEU A 598 13.86 -6.13 -39.04
N ARG A 599 14.49 -7.17 -39.60
CA ARG A 599 15.69 -7.78 -39.03
C ARG A 599 16.95 -7.11 -39.60
N GLU A 600 17.81 -6.58 -38.74
CA GLU A 600 19.12 -6.04 -39.15
C GLU A 600 20.27 -6.99 -38.76
N ASP A 601 21.15 -7.36 -39.70
CA ASP A 601 22.23 -8.35 -39.44
C ASP A 601 23.17 -7.96 -38.28
N GLY A 602 23.30 -6.66 -37.96
CA GLY A 602 24.12 -6.13 -36.86
C GLY A 602 23.45 -6.22 -35.47
N SER A 603 22.14 -6.37 -35.41
CA SER A 603 21.37 -6.41 -34.17
C SER A 603 21.57 -7.70 -33.36
N ARG A 604 21.82 -7.54 -32.07
CA ARG A 604 21.93 -8.58 -31.02
C ARG A 604 20.88 -8.41 -29.91
N PHE A 605 20.14 -7.31 -29.93
CA PHE A 605 19.05 -7.03 -29.00
C PHE A 605 17.74 -6.86 -29.75
N LEU A 606 16.68 -7.51 -29.24
CA LEU A 606 15.30 -7.27 -29.65
C LEU A 606 14.54 -6.59 -28.51
N LEU A 607 14.00 -5.40 -28.74
CA LEU A 607 13.14 -4.72 -27.78
C LEU A 607 11.66 -5.02 -28.04
N VAL A 608 10.92 -5.41 -27.01
CA VAL A 608 9.46 -5.56 -27.09
C VAL A 608 8.78 -4.23 -26.74
N ALA A 609 8.24 -3.52 -27.72
CA ALA A 609 7.53 -2.25 -27.55
C ALA A 609 6.02 -2.43 -27.38
N ASN A 610 5.35 -1.47 -26.74
CA ASN A 610 3.89 -1.43 -26.58
C ASN A 610 3.33 -0.01 -26.71
N GLU A 611 2.02 0.17 -26.50
CA GLU A 611 1.28 1.43 -26.60
C GLU A 611 1.94 2.60 -25.85
N LYS A 612 2.64 2.31 -24.74
CA LYS A 612 3.29 3.33 -23.91
C LYS A 612 4.74 3.60 -24.28
N THR A 613 5.32 2.84 -25.21
CA THR A 613 6.71 3.04 -25.63
C THR A 613 6.83 4.33 -26.44
N THR A 614 7.66 5.27 -25.95
CA THR A 614 7.88 6.57 -26.58
C THR A 614 9.16 6.62 -27.40
N THR A 615 9.30 7.61 -28.29
CA THR A 615 10.54 7.89 -29.04
C THR A 615 11.77 7.99 -28.12
N ASN A 616 11.64 8.67 -26.99
CA ASN A 616 12.72 8.84 -26.01
C ASN A 616 13.09 7.51 -25.31
N ASP A 617 12.15 6.58 -25.15
CA ASP A 617 12.47 5.25 -24.62
C ASP A 617 13.28 4.45 -25.64
N ILE A 618 12.86 4.46 -26.91
CA ILE A 618 13.56 3.80 -28.01
C ILE A 618 14.97 4.37 -28.14
N GLU A 619 15.13 5.70 -28.22
CA GLU A 619 16.45 6.33 -28.32
C GLU A 619 17.39 5.91 -27.18
N LYS A 620 16.88 5.79 -25.95
CA LYS A 620 17.69 5.36 -24.80
C LYS A 620 18.04 3.88 -24.86
N TRP A 621 17.10 3.02 -25.27
CA TRP A 621 17.39 1.60 -25.47
C TRP A 621 18.38 1.39 -26.62
N THR A 622 18.29 2.18 -27.70
CA THR A 622 19.26 2.19 -28.79
C THR A 622 20.64 2.65 -28.30
N GLN A 623 20.71 3.76 -27.54
CA GLN A 623 21.97 4.21 -26.92
C GLN A 623 22.58 3.14 -26.01
N LEU A 624 21.74 2.39 -25.29
CA LEU A 624 22.18 1.31 -24.43
C LEU A 624 22.67 0.12 -25.24
N ALA A 625 21.96 -0.30 -26.29
CA ALA A 625 22.42 -1.32 -27.22
C ALA A 625 23.75 -0.95 -27.89
N ASP A 626 23.89 0.32 -28.31
CA ASP A 626 25.13 0.91 -28.83
C ASP A 626 26.27 0.82 -27.84
N TYR A 627 26.01 1.11 -26.56
CA TYR A 627 27.00 0.95 -25.47
C TYR A 627 27.50 -0.50 -25.38
N PHE A 628 26.67 -1.49 -25.71
CA PHE A 628 27.02 -2.92 -25.78
C PHE A 628 27.57 -3.37 -27.15
N GLY A 629 27.68 -2.47 -28.12
CA GLY A 629 28.23 -2.73 -29.45
C GLY A 629 27.30 -3.45 -30.41
N SER A 630 26.01 -3.12 -30.34
CA SER A 630 24.97 -3.77 -31.12
C SER A 630 23.90 -2.76 -31.53
N GLU A 631 23.26 -3.01 -32.67
CA GLU A 631 21.97 -2.41 -33.02
C GLU A 631 20.83 -3.01 -32.18
N LEU A 632 19.65 -2.39 -32.27
CA LEU A 632 18.44 -2.76 -31.57
C LEU A 632 17.28 -2.88 -32.57
N ASP A 633 16.76 -4.09 -32.75
CA ASP A 633 15.50 -4.28 -33.50
C ASP A 633 14.31 -4.15 -32.54
N VAL A 634 13.14 -3.77 -33.04
CA VAL A 634 11.94 -3.55 -32.21
C VAL A 634 10.75 -4.39 -32.68
N TRP A 635 10.10 -5.07 -31.74
CA TRP A 635 8.85 -5.81 -31.93
C TRP A 635 7.70 -5.13 -31.17
N ASP A 636 6.73 -4.58 -31.88
CA ASP A 636 5.61 -3.86 -31.27
C ASP A 636 4.40 -4.76 -31.00
N VAL A 637 4.21 -5.17 -29.73
CA VAL A 637 3.09 -6.05 -29.33
C VAL A 637 1.73 -5.36 -29.40
N SER A 638 1.68 -4.02 -29.37
CA SER A 638 0.41 -3.28 -29.52
C SER A 638 0.01 -3.11 -30.97
N TYR A 639 0.98 -3.13 -31.90
CA TYR A 639 0.71 -3.17 -33.34
C TYR A 639 0.30 -4.57 -33.82
N TYR A 640 1.07 -5.61 -33.47
CA TYR A 640 0.81 -6.99 -33.93
C TYR A 640 -0.25 -7.72 -33.11
N GLY A 641 -0.39 -7.37 -31.83
CA GLY A 641 -1.34 -7.98 -30.89
C GLY A 641 -0.89 -9.30 -30.28
N PHE A 642 0.34 -9.75 -30.54
CA PHE A 642 0.89 -10.99 -30.00
C PHE A 642 2.44 -10.94 -29.91
N LEU A 643 3.01 -11.86 -29.14
CA LEU A 643 4.44 -12.17 -29.10
C LEU A 643 4.62 -13.68 -29.23
N ASP A 644 4.74 -14.18 -30.46
CA ASP A 644 4.88 -15.60 -30.77
C ASP A 644 6.25 -15.83 -31.40
N LEU A 645 7.11 -16.54 -30.68
CA LEU A 645 8.49 -16.77 -31.14
C LEU A 645 8.57 -17.89 -32.19
N VAL A 646 7.56 -18.76 -32.27
CA VAL A 646 7.55 -19.97 -33.12
C VAL A 646 6.95 -19.68 -34.49
N ARG A 647 5.98 -18.76 -34.57
CA ARG A 647 5.36 -18.34 -35.83
C ARG A 647 6.39 -17.71 -36.77
N ALA A 648 6.32 -18.06 -38.05
CA ALA A 648 7.13 -17.41 -39.08
C ALA A 648 6.60 -15.99 -39.32
N VAL A 649 7.49 -15.00 -39.34
CA VAL A 649 7.11 -13.59 -39.48
C VAL A 649 7.73 -12.96 -40.72
N ASP A 650 9.03 -13.18 -40.95
CA ASP A 650 9.78 -12.58 -42.06
C ASP A 650 10.67 -13.64 -42.73
N GLU A 651 10.75 -13.60 -44.06
CA GLU A 651 11.50 -14.56 -44.90
C GLU A 651 11.24 -16.06 -44.58
N ASP A 652 10.02 -16.42 -44.16
CA ASP A 652 9.64 -17.76 -43.68
C ASP A 652 10.43 -18.25 -42.43
N GLN A 653 11.12 -17.36 -41.72
CA GLN A 653 11.79 -17.64 -40.46
C GLN A 653 10.98 -17.15 -39.26
N SER A 654 11.06 -17.89 -38.15
CA SER A 654 10.48 -17.49 -36.87
C SER A 654 11.47 -16.71 -36.03
N LEU A 655 10.97 -15.89 -35.09
CA LEU A 655 11.83 -15.13 -34.18
C LEU A 655 12.79 -16.05 -33.39
N LEU A 656 12.39 -17.29 -33.07
CA LEU A 656 13.29 -18.29 -32.47
C LEU A 656 14.58 -18.51 -33.27
N LYS A 657 14.48 -18.59 -34.61
CA LYS A 657 15.63 -18.83 -35.48
C LYS A 657 16.43 -17.56 -35.71
N GLN A 658 15.75 -16.43 -35.95
CA GLN A 658 16.40 -15.15 -36.22
C GLN A 658 17.21 -14.64 -35.02
N TRP A 659 16.78 -14.95 -33.80
CA TRP A 659 17.38 -14.48 -32.55
C TRP A 659 18.17 -15.54 -31.79
N GLU A 660 18.56 -16.66 -32.43
CA GLU A 660 19.35 -17.73 -31.80
C GLU A 660 20.65 -17.18 -31.20
N GLY A 661 20.88 -17.43 -29.91
CA GLY A 661 22.06 -16.95 -29.17
C GLY A 661 22.05 -15.46 -28.81
N MET A 662 20.99 -14.72 -29.10
CA MET A 662 20.88 -13.27 -28.89
C MET A 662 20.09 -12.92 -27.61
N THR A 663 19.79 -11.64 -27.39
CA THR A 663 19.07 -11.17 -26.17
C THR A 663 17.76 -10.46 -26.51
N ILE A 664 16.67 -10.84 -25.85
CA ILE A 664 15.36 -10.19 -25.94
C ILE A 664 15.12 -9.35 -24.68
N ILE A 665 14.80 -8.08 -24.86
CA ILE A 665 14.47 -7.11 -23.82
C ILE A 665 12.96 -6.93 -23.73
N ILE A 666 12.37 -7.19 -22.57
CA ILE A 666 10.93 -7.08 -22.32
C ILE A 666 10.66 -6.03 -21.22
N PRO A 667 10.32 -4.79 -21.61
CA PRO A 667 9.68 -3.82 -20.72
C PRO A 667 8.31 -4.35 -20.29
N ASN A 668 8.19 -4.75 -19.02
CA ASN A 668 7.01 -5.35 -18.43
C ASN A 668 6.15 -4.30 -17.70
N ASN A 669 5.77 -3.24 -18.41
CA ASN A 669 4.80 -2.25 -17.95
C ASN A 669 3.38 -2.59 -18.43
N TYR A 670 2.38 -2.03 -17.76
CA TYR A 670 0.98 -2.22 -18.15
C TYR A 670 0.61 -1.38 -19.36
N TYR A 671 -0.06 -1.98 -20.34
CA TYR A 671 -0.66 -1.28 -21.48
C TYR A 671 -2.10 -1.75 -21.70
N SER A 672 -2.86 -0.99 -22.51
CA SER A 672 -4.26 -1.28 -22.79
C SER A 672 -4.40 -1.99 -24.13
N THR A 673 -5.32 -2.94 -24.20
CA THR A 673 -5.76 -3.60 -25.44
C THR A 673 -7.29 -3.62 -25.47
N PRO A 674 -7.92 -3.92 -26.62
CA PRO A 674 -9.37 -4.09 -26.71
C PRO A 674 -9.91 -5.19 -25.80
N ALA A 675 -9.10 -6.20 -25.50
CA ALA A 675 -9.45 -7.28 -24.56
C ALA A 675 -9.26 -6.90 -23.08
N GLY A 676 -8.67 -5.73 -22.80
CA GLY A 676 -8.40 -5.23 -21.46
C GLY A 676 -6.92 -4.87 -21.23
N ARG A 677 -6.57 -4.64 -19.97
CA ARG A 677 -5.21 -4.29 -19.54
C ARG A 677 -4.35 -5.56 -19.42
N THR A 678 -3.13 -5.51 -19.94
CA THR A 678 -2.16 -6.64 -19.97
C THR A 678 -0.73 -6.12 -19.78
N VAL A 679 0.24 -7.03 -19.68
CA VAL A 679 1.69 -6.73 -19.78
C VAL A 679 2.34 -7.53 -20.91
N ALA A 680 3.51 -7.09 -21.40
CA ALA A 680 4.18 -7.70 -22.55
C ALA A 680 4.65 -9.14 -22.26
N PHE A 681 5.11 -9.43 -21.03
CA PHE A 681 5.56 -10.78 -20.67
C PHE A 681 4.42 -11.82 -20.65
N GLU A 682 3.17 -11.41 -20.41
CA GLU A 682 2.00 -12.31 -20.48
C GLU A 682 1.70 -12.78 -21.90
N GLN A 683 2.13 -12.01 -22.90
CA GLN A 683 1.94 -12.34 -24.32
C GLN A 683 2.88 -13.47 -24.79
N LEU A 684 3.95 -13.76 -24.04
CA LEU A 684 4.86 -14.86 -24.32
C LEU A 684 4.39 -16.15 -23.64
N ALA A 685 4.16 -17.21 -24.42
CA ALA A 685 3.79 -18.51 -23.89
C ALA A 685 4.95 -19.15 -23.11
N LYS A 686 4.65 -19.81 -21.97
CA LYS A 686 5.69 -20.40 -21.10
C LYS A 686 6.53 -21.47 -21.80
N SER A 687 5.87 -22.30 -22.62
CA SER A 687 6.54 -23.32 -23.42
C SER A 687 7.48 -22.70 -24.45
N GLN A 688 7.11 -21.58 -25.07
CA GLN A 688 7.95 -20.86 -26.04
C GLN A 688 9.13 -20.18 -25.35
N PHE A 689 8.90 -19.55 -24.20
CA PHE A 689 9.93 -18.94 -23.37
C PHE A 689 11.03 -19.95 -22.99
N LEU A 690 10.64 -21.10 -22.45
CA LEU A 690 11.59 -22.15 -22.08
C LEU A 690 12.32 -22.73 -23.30
N ARG A 691 11.60 -22.95 -24.40
CA ARG A 691 12.19 -23.44 -25.64
C ARG A 691 13.21 -22.47 -26.22
N ALA A 692 12.90 -21.17 -26.23
CA ALA A 692 13.81 -20.11 -26.66
C ALA A 692 15.12 -20.14 -25.84
N ALA A 693 15.01 -20.20 -24.52
CA ALA A 693 16.18 -20.17 -23.65
C ALA A 693 16.99 -21.49 -23.66
N ALA A 694 16.33 -22.65 -23.68
CA ALA A 694 17.00 -23.95 -23.57
C ALA A 694 17.55 -24.49 -24.90
N ASP A 695 16.81 -24.32 -26.00
CA ASP A 695 17.14 -24.95 -27.29
C ASP A 695 17.89 -23.98 -28.21
N TYR A 696 17.50 -22.71 -28.20
CA TYR A 696 18.04 -21.64 -29.07
C TYR A 696 19.00 -20.68 -28.35
N ASP A 697 19.29 -20.93 -27.06
CA ASP A 697 20.24 -20.14 -26.27
C ASP A 697 19.92 -18.63 -26.25
N ILE A 698 18.62 -18.29 -26.33
CA ILE A 698 18.13 -16.91 -26.28
C ILE A 698 18.13 -16.43 -24.84
N ASN A 699 18.69 -15.26 -24.60
CA ASN A 699 18.71 -14.62 -23.30
C ASN A 699 17.54 -13.64 -23.15
N PHE A 700 17.02 -13.51 -21.93
CA PHE A 700 15.91 -12.60 -21.64
C PHE A 700 16.28 -11.60 -20.56
N TYR A 701 16.08 -10.32 -20.87
CA TYR A 701 16.17 -9.22 -19.92
C TYR A 701 14.79 -8.61 -19.72
N ILE A 702 14.18 -8.90 -18.57
CA ILE A 702 12.82 -8.44 -18.24
C ILE A 702 12.93 -7.28 -17.27
N VAL A 703 12.33 -6.14 -17.60
CA VAL A 703 12.38 -4.94 -16.77
C VAL A 703 10.95 -4.50 -16.46
N GLY A 704 10.50 -4.65 -15.22
CA GLY A 704 9.08 -4.58 -14.86
C GLY A 704 8.77 -3.71 -13.64
N ASP A 705 7.55 -3.18 -13.58
CA ASP A 705 7.04 -2.56 -12.34
C ASP A 705 6.89 -3.67 -11.29
N SER A 706 7.43 -3.47 -10.08
CA SER A 706 7.34 -4.44 -8.97
C SER A 706 5.89 -4.88 -8.68
N ARG A 707 4.91 -4.01 -8.97
CA ARG A 707 3.47 -4.30 -8.83
C ARG A 707 2.92 -5.28 -9.86
N THR A 708 3.65 -5.56 -10.94
CA THR A 708 3.22 -6.51 -11.97
C THR A 708 3.39 -7.97 -11.56
N GLY A 709 4.14 -8.24 -10.48
CA GLY A 709 4.41 -9.61 -10.03
C GLY A 709 5.37 -10.36 -10.95
N GLY A 710 6.31 -9.66 -11.59
CA GLY A 710 7.26 -10.20 -12.57
C GLY A 710 8.05 -11.39 -12.03
N ALA A 711 8.47 -11.37 -10.75
CA ALA A 711 9.22 -12.45 -10.13
C ALA A 711 8.42 -13.76 -10.04
N GLU A 712 7.14 -13.70 -9.66
CA GLU A 712 6.27 -14.87 -9.60
C GLU A 712 5.96 -15.39 -11.01
N MET A 713 5.69 -14.48 -11.95
CA MET A 713 5.51 -14.84 -13.35
C MET A 713 6.74 -15.58 -13.90
N LEU A 714 7.93 -15.04 -13.69
CA LEU A 714 9.18 -15.64 -14.16
C LEU A 714 9.44 -17.00 -13.50
N ALA A 715 9.28 -17.10 -12.18
CA ALA A 715 9.44 -18.36 -11.45
C ALA A 715 8.52 -19.46 -11.98
N THR A 716 7.27 -19.12 -12.31
CA THR A 716 6.32 -20.08 -12.89
C THR A 716 6.57 -20.36 -14.37
N SER A 717 7.13 -19.41 -15.14
CA SER A 717 7.56 -19.60 -16.53
C SER A 717 8.77 -20.51 -16.65
N LEU A 718 9.62 -20.57 -15.62
CA LEU A 718 10.71 -21.54 -15.56
C LEU A 718 10.23 -22.98 -15.26
N ILE A 719 8.93 -23.21 -15.02
CA ILE A 719 8.38 -24.56 -14.85
C ILE A 719 7.80 -25.02 -16.19
N PRO A 720 8.28 -26.13 -16.78
CA PRO A 720 7.79 -26.62 -18.06
C PRO A 720 6.34 -27.11 -17.94
N VAL A 721 5.44 -26.38 -18.60
CA VAL A 721 4.01 -26.68 -18.73
C VAL A 721 3.67 -26.80 -20.22
N GLY A 722 3.75 -28.00 -20.78
CA GLY A 722 3.53 -28.23 -22.21
C GLY A 722 2.92 -29.59 -22.51
N ASP A 723 2.11 -29.66 -23.58
CA ASP A 723 1.50 -30.89 -24.11
C ASP A 723 2.54 -31.68 -24.96
N GLU A 724 3.71 -31.96 -24.40
CA GLU A 724 4.73 -32.73 -25.12
C GLU A 724 4.46 -34.24 -25.12
N LYS A 725 4.92 -34.90 -26.19
CA LYS A 725 4.62 -36.29 -26.57
C LYS A 725 4.82 -37.29 -25.43
N THR A 726 3.88 -38.25 -25.40
CA THR A 726 3.84 -39.49 -24.60
C THR A 726 5.07 -39.73 -23.70
N PRO A 727 4.93 -39.63 -22.36
CA PRO A 727 6.04 -39.79 -21.45
C PRO A 727 6.69 -41.16 -21.67
N LYS A 728 8.02 -41.18 -21.69
CA LYS A 728 8.77 -42.43 -21.78
C LYS A 728 8.67 -43.11 -20.41
N GLN A 729 7.75 -44.07 -20.28
CA GLN A 729 7.50 -44.77 -19.02
C GLN A 729 8.75 -45.57 -18.63
N LEU A 730 9.38 -45.21 -17.51
CA LEU A 730 10.54 -45.93 -16.98
C LEU A 730 10.11 -46.78 -15.78
N SER A 731 10.58 -48.03 -15.73
CA SER A 731 10.10 -49.00 -14.73
C SER A 731 10.55 -48.68 -13.29
N SER A 732 11.60 -47.87 -13.10
CA SER A 732 12.09 -47.53 -11.75
C SER A 732 13.01 -46.29 -11.69
N GLN A 733 13.08 -45.67 -10.50
CA GLN A 733 14.01 -44.58 -10.16
C GLN A 733 15.49 -44.96 -10.44
N LYS A 734 15.85 -46.23 -10.26
CA LYS A 734 17.22 -46.72 -10.50
C LYS A 734 17.56 -46.74 -11.98
N GLU A 735 16.61 -47.12 -12.83
CA GLU A 735 16.78 -47.17 -14.27
C GLU A 735 16.93 -45.77 -14.86
N PHE A 736 16.09 -44.83 -14.41
CA PHE A 736 16.21 -43.41 -14.78
C PHE A 736 17.61 -42.86 -14.45
N LEU A 737 18.08 -43.02 -13.20
CA LEU A 737 19.42 -42.57 -12.82
C LEU A 737 20.54 -43.29 -13.58
N LYS A 738 20.34 -44.55 -14.00
CA LYS A 738 21.29 -45.29 -14.84
C LYS A 738 21.36 -44.69 -16.25
N ASN A 739 20.23 -44.29 -16.83
CA ASN A 739 20.15 -43.64 -18.13
C ASN A 739 20.81 -42.26 -18.09
N VAL A 740 20.51 -41.43 -17.08
CA VAL A 740 21.18 -40.14 -16.86
C VAL A 740 22.70 -40.32 -16.75
N ARG A 741 23.18 -41.31 -15.99
CA ARG A 741 24.62 -41.62 -15.91
C ARG A 741 25.22 -42.07 -17.24
N ARG A 742 24.51 -42.88 -18.00
CA ARG A 742 24.97 -43.38 -19.31
C ARG A 742 25.09 -42.22 -20.30
N TRP A 743 24.14 -41.28 -20.27
CA TRP A 743 24.17 -40.07 -21.08
C TRP A 743 25.31 -39.13 -20.66
N ASN A 744 25.47 -38.84 -19.37
CA ASN A 744 26.59 -38.03 -18.87
C ASN A 744 27.95 -38.62 -19.27
N LYS A 745 28.06 -39.95 -19.34
CA LYS A 745 29.26 -40.65 -19.83
C LYS A 745 29.49 -40.47 -21.33
N TYR A 746 28.43 -40.39 -22.13
CA TYR A 746 28.51 -40.13 -23.57
C TYR A 746 28.97 -38.70 -23.86
N VAL A 747 28.34 -37.71 -23.22
CA VAL A 747 28.70 -36.29 -23.36
C VAL A 747 30.13 -36.01 -22.91
N ALA A 748 30.56 -36.59 -21.78
CA ALA A 748 31.94 -36.42 -21.30
C ALA A 748 33.00 -37.11 -22.20
N GLY A 749 32.59 -38.11 -23.00
CA GLY A 749 33.48 -38.87 -23.89
C GLY A 749 33.69 -38.22 -25.25
N ASN A 750 32.67 -37.55 -25.80
CA ASN A 750 32.71 -36.90 -27.11
C ASN A 750 33.21 -35.45 -27.00
N GLN A 751 34.46 -35.28 -26.57
CA GLN A 751 35.17 -34.01 -26.34
C GLN A 751 35.01 -32.97 -27.47
N SER A 752 33.95 -32.14 -27.44
CA SER A 752 33.87 -30.82 -28.10
C SER A 752 32.59 -30.11 -27.68
N VAL A 753 32.59 -29.49 -26.50
CA VAL A 753 31.53 -28.51 -26.14
C VAL A 753 32.21 -27.25 -25.63
N VAL A 754 33.06 -26.70 -26.50
CA VAL A 754 33.54 -25.32 -26.46
C VAL A 754 33.59 -24.90 -27.92
N GLY A 755 32.68 -24.02 -28.33
CA GLY A 755 32.50 -23.63 -29.72
C GLY A 755 31.57 -24.56 -30.51
N GLY A 756 30.66 -23.96 -31.26
CA GLY A 756 29.57 -24.64 -31.96
C GLY A 756 30.00 -25.77 -32.92
N VAL A 757 28.97 -26.46 -33.40
CA VAL A 757 28.98 -27.61 -34.32
C VAL A 757 29.15 -28.99 -33.65
N THR A 758 28.03 -29.56 -33.18
CA THR A 758 27.71 -31.00 -33.38
C THR A 758 26.18 -31.20 -33.44
N SER A 759 25.57 -30.91 -34.59
CA SER A 759 24.13 -31.17 -34.86
C SER A 759 23.71 -32.61 -34.51
N GLY A 760 24.58 -33.60 -34.72
CA GLY A 760 24.23 -35.01 -34.48
C GLY A 760 24.21 -35.49 -33.02
N ALA A 761 24.82 -34.78 -32.06
CA ALA A 761 24.84 -35.23 -30.65
C ALA A 761 23.62 -34.71 -29.86
N GLN A 762 23.10 -33.56 -30.28
CA GLN A 762 21.97 -32.87 -29.68
C GLN A 762 20.64 -33.56 -30.07
N ASP A 763 20.48 -33.92 -31.35
CA ASP A 763 19.35 -34.72 -31.83
C ASP A 763 19.25 -36.09 -31.14
N ILE A 764 20.39 -36.70 -30.78
CA ILE A 764 20.45 -37.97 -30.02
C ILE A 764 20.15 -37.74 -28.53
N ALA A 765 20.48 -36.57 -27.97
CA ALA A 765 20.19 -36.20 -26.58
C ALA A 765 18.71 -35.89 -26.36
N ASP A 766 18.11 -35.12 -27.28
CA ASP A 766 16.69 -34.75 -27.25
C ASP A 766 15.78 -35.95 -27.59
N ALA A 767 16.25 -36.88 -28.45
CA ALA A 767 15.53 -38.13 -28.72
C ALA A 767 15.66 -39.21 -27.61
N SER A 768 16.71 -39.16 -26.77
CA SER A 768 16.97 -40.21 -25.77
C SER A 768 16.46 -39.89 -24.36
N LEU A 769 16.44 -38.61 -23.97
CA LEU A 769 15.90 -38.08 -22.71
C LEU A 769 14.67 -37.20 -23.03
N GLY A 770 13.51 -37.80 -23.27
CA GLY A 770 12.27 -37.03 -23.47
C GLY A 770 12.04 -36.04 -22.32
N HIS A 771 11.42 -34.89 -22.62
CA HIS A 771 11.27 -33.76 -21.68
C HIS A 771 10.52 -34.11 -20.39
N VAL A 772 9.76 -35.22 -20.38
CA VAL A 772 9.02 -35.74 -19.23
C VAL A 772 9.30 -37.24 -19.02
N HIS A 773 9.74 -37.60 -17.82
CA HIS A 773 9.93 -38.99 -17.40
C HIS A 773 8.99 -39.38 -16.27
N GLU A 774 8.15 -40.38 -16.50
CA GLU A 774 7.25 -40.93 -15.48
C GLU A 774 7.89 -42.16 -14.82
N ILE A 775 7.87 -42.19 -13.48
CA ILE A 775 8.49 -43.21 -12.65
C ILE A 775 7.50 -43.68 -11.59
N ASP A 776 7.14 -44.96 -11.61
CA ASP A 776 6.34 -45.59 -10.57
C ASP A 776 7.17 -45.80 -9.27
N ILE A 777 6.59 -45.44 -8.13
CA ILE A 777 7.25 -45.51 -6.82
C ILE A 777 6.59 -46.56 -5.93
N ASP A 778 7.24 -47.70 -5.86
CA ASP A 778 6.85 -48.82 -5.01
C ASP A 778 7.63 -48.86 -3.69
N ARG A 779 6.97 -49.28 -2.60
CA ARG A 779 7.63 -49.55 -1.31
C ARG A 779 7.19 -50.88 -0.69
N ARG A 780 8.15 -51.63 -0.15
CA ARG A 780 7.87 -52.78 0.74
C ARG A 780 7.63 -52.28 2.16
N THR A 781 6.49 -52.63 2.75
CA THR A 781 6.10 -52.21 4.12
C THR A 781 5.61 -53.39 4.97
N PHE A 782 5.81 -53.27 6.29
CA PHE A 782 5.26 -54.18 7.30
C PHE A 782 3.97 -53.54 7.82
N LEU A 783 2.82 -54.03 7.32
CA LEU A 783 1.44 -53.64 7.67
C LEU A 783 0.91 -52.23 7.30
N PHE A 784 1.71 -51.15 7.31
CA PHE A 784 1.20 -49.78 7.15
C PHE A 784 1.42 -49.16 5.76
N GLN A 785 0.46 -48.36 5.29
CA GLN A 785 0.60 -47.58 4.05
C GLN A 785 1.49 -46.34 4.26
N PRO A 786 2.47 -46.08 3.38
CA PRO A 786 3.28 -44.88 3.46
C PRO A 786 2.43 -43.63 3.29
N LYS A 787 2.57 -42.64 4.19
CA LYS A 787 1.88 -41.36 4.08
C LYS A 787 2.48 -40.52 2.94
N GLU A 788 1.71 -39.59 2.39
CA GLU A 788 2.14 -38.61 1.37
C GLU A 788 3.47 -37.90 1.74
N LYS A 789 3.66 -37.54 3.02
CA LYS A 789 4.91 -36.92 3.52
C LYS A 789 6.16 -37.73 3.16
N TRP A 790 6.08 -39.06 3.16
CA TRP A 790 7.20 -39.92 2.79
C TRP A 790 7.51 -39.83 1.28
N LEU A 791 6.47 -39.76 0.44
CA LEU A 791 6.64 -39.59 -1.01
C LEU A 791 7.32 -38.25 -1.31
N VAL A 792 6.94 -37.18 -0.61
CA VAL A 792 7.59 -35.85 -0.69
C VAL A 792 9.07 -35.93 -0.30
N GLU A 793 9.41 -36.63 0.79
CA GLU A 793 10.80 -36.81 1.21
C GLU A 793 11.62 -37.61 0.19
N GLU A 794 11.03 -38.63 -0.44
CA GLU A 794 11.72 -39.40 -1.49
C GLU A 794 11.85 -38.58 -2.79
N ALA A 795 10.88 -37.72 -3.12
CA ALA A 795 11.00 -36.76 -4.22
C ALA A 795 12.15 -35.78 -3.96
N LYS A 796 12.21 -35.17 -2.76
CA LYS A 796 13.36 -34.33 -2.33
C LYS A 796 14.67 -35.10 -2.38
N ARG A 797 14.67 -36.38 -2.04
CA ARG A 797 15.87 -37.23 -2.13
C ARG A 797 16.28 -37.50 -3.58
N LEU A 798 15.33 -37.72 -4.49
CA LEU A 798 15.59 -37.86 -5.92
C LEU A 798 16.15 -36.57 -6.51
N GLN A 799 15.54 -35.43 -6.16
CA GLN A 799 15.97 -34.11 -6.58
C GLN A 799 17.43 -33.88 -6.15
N ARG A 800 17.78 -34.10 -4.87
CA ARG A 800 19.16 -34.01 -4.37
C ARG A 800 20.12 -34.97 -5.07
N LYS A 801 19.64 -36.15 -5.51
CA LYS A 801 20.45 -37.13 -6.26
C LYS A 801 20.71 -36.64 -7.69
N LEU A 802 19.75 -35.94 -8.32
CA LEU A 802 19.86 -35.37 -9.67
C LEU A 802 20.77 -34.14 -9.66
N SER A 803 20.55 -33.18 -8.76
CA SER A 803 21.45 -32.03 -8.55
C SER A 803 22.92 -32.45 -8.37
N LYS A 804 23.12 -33.67 -7.84
CA LYS A 804 24.44 -34.26 -7.62
C LYS A 804 25.01 -35.04 -8.82
N GLN A 805 24.18 -35.68 -9.62
CA GLN A 805 24.63 -36.55 -10.72
C GLN A 805 24.68 -35.84 -12.06
N ASP A 806 23.87 -34.81 -12.23
CA ASP A 806 23.71 -34.03 -13.43
C ASP A 806 23.53 -32.55 -13.06
N PRO A 807 24.61 -31.90 -12.56
CA PRO A 807 24.52 -30.60 -11.91
C PRO A 807 24.29 -29.43 -12.88
N LEU A 808 24.59 -29.60 -14.18
CA LEU A 808 24.42 -28.57 -15.21
C LEU A 808 22.95 -28.47 -15.69
N LYS A 809 22.17 -29.52 -15.48
CA LYS A 809 20.74 -29.55 -15.83
C LYS A 809 19.89 -29.36 -14.59
N ARG A 810 18.85 -28.55 -14.71
CA ARG A 810 17.88 -28.36 -13.63
C ARG A 810 16.68 -29.26 -13.86
N TRP A 811 16.33 -29.99 -12.81
CA TRP A 811 15.24 -30.97 -12.82
C TRP A 811 14.17 -30.56 -11.83
N ILE A 812 12.92 -30.55 -12.29
CA ILE A 812 11.72 -30.37 -11.48
C ILE A 812 11.06 -31.73 -11.30
N ILE A 813 10.69 -32.05 -10.06
CA ILE A 813 10.03 -33.31 -9.72
C ILE A 813 8.62 -33.02 -9.28
N VAL A 814 7.67 -33.51 -10.07
CA VAL A 814 6.25 -33.49 -9.71
C VAL A 814 5.93 -34.82 -9.05
N HIS A 815 5.39 -34.78 -7.82
CA HIS A 815 4.98 -36.00 -7.11
C HIS A 815 3.46 -36.15 -7.09
N ARG A 816 2.97 -37.31 -7.51
CA ARG A 816 1.55 -37.67 -7.46
C ARG A 816 1.37 -38.83 -6.49
N TYR A 817 0.73 -38.55 -5.35
CA TYR A 817 0.42 -39.60 -4.37
C TYR A 817 -0.81 -40.36 -4.87
N ASP A 818 -0.61 -41.63 -5.19
CA ASP A 818 -1.66 -42.55 -5.60
C ASP A 818 -1.48 -43.85 -4.83
N THR A 819 -2.55 -44.30 -4.20
CA THR A 819 -2.54 -45.43 -3.28
C THR A 819 -3.16 -46.69 -3.85
N GLY A 820 -3.41 -46.71 -5.17
CA GLY A 820 -4.11 -47.77 -5.91
C GLY A 820 -4.02 -49.17 -5.28
N ASP A 821 -5.18 -49.82 -5.18
CA ASP A 821 -5.39 -51.15 -4.58
C ASP A 821 -4.49 -52.21 -5.23
N THR A 822 -3.28 -52.39 -4.70
CA THR A 822 -2.29 -53.32 -5.23
C THR A 822 -1.67 -54.12 -4.10
N ASP A 823 -2.40 -55.15 -3.68
CA ASP A 823 -1.94 -56.18 -2.77
C ASP A 823 -1.54 -57.42 -3.59
N THR A 824 -0.27 -57.52 -4.00
CA THR A 824 0.20 -58.58 -4.91
C THR A 824 1.11 -59.62 -4.27
N SER A 825 1.14 -59.77 -2.94
CA SER A 825 1.99 -60.81 -2.33
C SER A 825 1.48 -61.38 -1.00
N TRP A 826 1.43 -62.71 -0.93
CA TRP A 826 1.16 -63.49 0.29
C TRP A 826 2.40 -63.51 1.18
N GLY A 827 2.34 -62.86 2.36
CA GLY A 827 3.42 -62.80 3.35
C GLY A 827 3.48 -61.49 4.18
N PHE A 828 4.29 -61.46 5.24
CA PHE A 828 4.43 -60.32 6.16
C PHE A 828 4.97 -59.01 5.53
N PHE A 829 5.49 -59.05 4.30
CA PHE A 829 5.99 -57.90 3.56
C PHE A 829 5.18 -57.69 2.29
N LYS A 830 4.42 -56.59 2.21
CA LYS A 830 3.62 -56.23 1.03
C LYS A 830 4.35 -55.18 0.21
N LYS A 831 4.50 -55.40 -1.10
CA LYS A 831 4.94 -54.37 -2.05
C LYS A 831 3.72 -53.53 -2.43
N ARG A 832 3.71 -52.25 -2.03
CA ARG A 832 2.60 -51.32 -2.30
C ARG A 832 3.06 -50.22 -3.25
N ASN A 833 2.22 -49.89 -4.23
CA ASN A 833 2.38 -48.66 -4.99
C ASN A 833 2.05 -47.46 -4.09
N VAL A 834 2.95 -46.47 -4.04
CA VAL A 834 2.82 -45.26 -3.21
C VAL A 834 2.44 -44.05 -4.07
N GLY A 835 2.67 -44.11 -5.37
CA GLY A 835 2.41 -43.03 -6.31
C GLY A 835 3.46 -42.96 -7.41
N LYS A 836 3.50 -41.83 -8.10
CA LYS A 836 4.35 -41.59 -9.27
C LYS A 836 5.16 -40.31 -9.14
N PHE A 837 6.35 -40.32 -9.75
CA PHE A 837 7.13 -39.12 -9.99
C PHE A 837 7.15 -38.80 -11.48
N GLU A 838 6.89 -37.55 -11.82
CA GLU A 838 7.21 -37.01 -13.14
C GLU A 838 8.45 -36.13 -12.99
N VAL A 839 9.46 -36.39 -13.80
CA VAL A 839 10.71 -35.65 -13.81
C VAL A 839 10.76 -34.82 -15.08
N HIS A 840 10.76 -33.51 -14.90
CA HIS A 840 10.71 -32.50 -15.94
C HIS A 840 12.02 -31.73 -16.00
N ARG A 841 12.49 -31.36 -17.20
CA ARG A 841 13.70 -30.55 -17.39
C ARG A 841 13.34 -29.07 -17.58
N THR A 842 14.04 -28.18 -16.89
CA THR A 842 13.93 -26.71 -17.05
C THR A 842 15.23 -26.14 -17.64
N LEU A 843 15.43 -24.81 -17.58
CA LEU A 843 16.61 -24.10 -18.06
C LEU A 843 17.90 -24.68 -17.49
N ASP A 844 18.83 -25.00 -18.39
CA ASP A 844 20.16 -25.50 -18.04
C ASP A 844 21.04 -24.36 -17.50
N SER A 845 22.00 -24.64 -16.63
CA SER A 845 22.92 -23.60 -16.11
C SER A 845 23.94 -23.10 -17.13
N THR A 846 23.99 -23.71 -18.31
CA THR A 846 24.99 -23.46 -19.36
C THR A 846 24.41 -22.79 -20.59
N LYS A 847 23.09 -22.67 -20.71
CA LYS A 847 22.39 -22.17 -21.89
C LYS A 847 21.24 -21.27 -21.48
N GLY A 848 21.10 -20.16 -22.17
CA GLY A 848 20.09 -19.14 -21.90
C GLY A 848 20.28 -18.53 -20.51
N SER A 849 20.18 -17.21 -20.43
CA SER A 849 20.19 -16.51 -19.16
C SER A 849 18.94 -15.65 -19.06
N VAL A 850 18.40 -15.57 -17.85
CA VAL A 850 17.23 -14.74 -17.59
C VAL A 850 17.53 -13.85 -16.40
N VAL A 851 17.35 -12.55 -16.63
CA VAL A 851 17.47 -11.52 -15.60
C VAL A 851 16.15 -10.77 -15.55
N LEU A 852 15.64 -10.60 -14.34
CA LEU A 852 14.51 -9.74 -14.04
C LEU A 852 15.02 -8.53 -13.26
N TYR A 853 14.61 -7.33 -13.65
CA TYR A 853 14.83 -6.12 -12.87
C TYR A 853 13.48 -5.48 -12.52
N GLU A 854 13.07 -5.59 -11.27
CA GLU A 854 11.86 -4.97 -10.73
C GLU A 854 12.15 -3.57 -10.20
N VAL A 855 11.36 -2.59 -10.61
CA VAL A 855 11.45 -1.21 -10.15
C VAL A 855 10.09 -0.67 -9.70
N ASP A 856 10.08 0.25 -8.75
CA ASP A 856 8.85 0.87 -8.28
C ASP A 856 8.33 1.88 -9.32
N GLY A 857 7.37 1.43 -10.14
CA GLY A 857 6.65 2.26 -11.12
C GLY A 857 7.44 2.61 -12.38
N ILE A 858 7.48 1.70 -13.36
CA ILE A 858 8.02 1.98 -14.72
C ILE A 858 7.28 3.13 -15.41
N ASP A 859 6.00 3.34 -15.13
CA ASP A 859 5.25 4.47 -15.72
C ASP A 859 5.82 5.85 -15.28
N ALA A 860 6.74 5.88 -14.30
CA ALA A 860 7.49 7.03 -13.85
C ALA A 860 9.00 6.88 -14.11
N ILE A 861 9.39 6.30 -15.27
CA ILE A 861 10.80 6.23 -15.73
C ILE A 861 11.45 7.59 -15.50
N ASP A 862 12.27 7.65 -14.46
CA ASP A 862 13.23 8.73 -14.25
C ASP A 862 14.06 8.84 -15.52
N ARG A 863 14.32 10.06 -16.00
CA ARG A 863 14.99 10.30 -17.27
C ARG A 863 16.36 9.58 -17.33
N GLY A 864 16.95 9.20 -16.19
CA GLY A 864 18.19 8.43 -16.09
C GLY A 864 18.08 6.91 -15.94
N PHE A 865 16.88 6.30 -15.81
CA PHE A 865 16.75 4.87 -15.46
C PHE A 865 17.42 3.92 -16.48
N ILE A 866 17.12 4.08 -17.77
CA ILE A 866 17.62 3.19 -18.82
C ILE A 866 19.16 3.22 -18.86
N ASN A 867 19.77 4.37 -18.56
CA ASN A 867 21.22 4.53 -18.53
C ASN A 867 21.84 4.31 -17.13
N SER A 868 21.05 3.87 -16.15
CA SER A 868 21.54 3.61 -14.78
C SER A 868 22.53 2.45 -14.75
N GLN A 869 23.47 2.51 -13.81
CA GLN A 869 24.46 1.43 -13.59
C GLN A 869 23.76 0.09 -13.30
N ALA A 870 22.66 0.10 -12.54
CA ALA A 870 21.87 -1.11 -12.27
C ALA A 870 21.30 -1.76 -13.55
N ASN A 871 20.76 -0.95 -14.47
CA ASN A 871 20.20 -1.45 -15.72
C ASN A 871 21.29 -2.00 -16.66
N LYS A 872 22.44 -1.31 -16.75
CA LYS A 872 23.63 -1.78 -17.49
C LYS A 872 24.15 -3.09 -16.93
N HIS A 873 24.30 -3.17 -15.61
CA HIS A 873 24.72 -4.39 -14.92
C HIS A 873 23.76 -5.56 -15.18
N GLY A 874 22.44 -5.31 -15.17
CA GLY A 874 21.43 -6.32 -15.50
C GLY A 874 21.54 -6.87 -16.92
N ILE A 875 21.83 -6.02 -17.90
CA ILE A 875 22.08 -6.47 -19.28
C ILE A 875 23.39 -7.26 -19.36
N PHE A 876 24.47 -6.82 -18.71
CA PHE A 876 25.71 -7.61 -18.64
C PHE A 876 25.48 -8.99 -18.03
N LEU A 877 24.61 -9.12 -17.03
CA LEU A 877 24.23 -10.43 -16.48
C LEU A 877 23.46 -11.29 -17.50
N ALA A 878 22.54 -10.68 -18.26
CA ALA A 878 21.74 -11.33 -19.29
C ALA A 878 22.51 -11.65 -20.58
N LEU A 879 23.67 -11.05 -20.80
CA LEU A 879 24.48 -11.41 -21.98
C LEU A 879 24.95 -12.85 -21.90
N LYS A 880 25.14 -13.46 -23.06
CA LYS A 880 25.79 -14.76 -23.18
C LYS A 880 27.24 -14.71 -22.66
N PHE A 881 27.72 -15.76 -22.01
CA PHE A 881 29.04 -15.75 -21.37
C PHE A 881 30.18 -15.52 -22.38
N GLU A 882 30.12 -16.19 -23.52
CA GLU A 882 31.09 -16.05 -24.62
C GLU A 882 31.17 -14.59 -25.10
N ASP A 883 30.02 -13.95 -25.21
CA ASP A 883 29.84 -12.55 -25.58
C ASP A 883 30.47 -11.58 -24.57
N LYS A 884 30.42 -11.90 -23.27
CA LYS A 884 31.12 -11.15 -22.21
C LYS A 884 32.63 -11.30 -22.34
N ILE A 885 33.11 -12.52 -22.58
CA ILE A 885 34.55 -12.80 -22.71
C ILE A 885 35.13 -12.13 -23.96
N ASP A 886 34.45 -12.20 -25.10
CA ASP A 886 34.92 -11.56 -26.34
C ASP A 886 34.99 -10.03 -26.19
N ARG A 887 34.01 -9.42 -25.52
CA ARG A 887 34.03 -7.98 -25.19
C ARG A 887 35.15 -7.63 -24.22
N PHE A 888 35.36 -8.44 -23.18
CA PHE A 888 36.40 -8.22 -22.17
C PHE A 888 37.78 -8.28 -22.81
N ILE A 889 38.00 -9.28 -23.66
CA ILE A 889 39.25 -9.47 -24.36
C ILE A 889 39.55 -8.28 -25.27
N ARG A 890 38.58 -7.82 -26.07
CA ARG A 890 38.75 -6.62 -26.93
C ARG A 890 39.06 -5.37 -26.11
N LEU A 891 38.34 -5.17 -25.01
CA LEU A 891 38.58 -4.05 -24.08
C LEU A 891 40.02 -4.06 -23.53
N VAL A 892 40.53 -5.24 -23.17
CA VAL A 892 41.88 -5.39 -22.62
C VAL A 892 42.97 -5.31 -23.69
N SER A 893 42.76 -5.88 -24.88
CA SER A 893 43.80 -5.97 -25.93
C SER A 893 43.88 -4.74 -26.83
N GLU A 894 42.74 -4.16 -27.17
CA GLU A 894 42.63 -3.13 -28.21
C GLU A 894 42.27 -1.75 -27.60
N ARG A 895 41.87 -1.68 -26.31
CA ARG A 895 41.23 -0.49 -25.70
C ARG A 895 40.02 0.01 -26.51
N THR A 896 39.44 -0.89 -27.29
CA THR A 896 38.23 -0.67 -28.07
C THR A 896 37.13 -1.52 -27.46
N PHE A 897 35.93 -0.94 -27.45
CA PHE A 897 34.70 -1.68 -27.24
C PHE A 897 33.92 -1.51 -28.54
N PRO A 898 33.40 -2.59 -29.15
CA PRO A 898 32.60 -2.42 -30.36
C PRO A 898 31.47 -1.45 -30.03
N ARG A 899 31.33 -0.36 -30.79
CA ARG A 899 30.24 0.61 -30.71
C ARG A 899 29.80 0.84 -32.16
N TYR A 900 28.50 0.81 -32.41
CA TYR A 900 27.98 0.73 -33.77
C TYR A 900 27.81 2.11 -34.43
N SER A 901 27.43 3.15 -33.68
CA SER A 901 27.18 4.48 -34.27
C SER A 901 28.46 5.24 -34.71
N GLU A 902 28.43 5.82 -35.92
CA GLU A 902 29.47 6.70 -36.49
C GLU A 902 29.75 7.99 -35.68
N LYS A 903 28.82 8.42 -34.81
CA LYS A 903 29.00 9.62 -33.96
C LYS A 903 29.98 9.38 -32.80
N TYR A 904 30.20 8.13 -32.43
CA TYR A 904 31.29 7.74 -31.55
C TYR A 904 32.45 7.31 -32.42
N ILE A 905 33.29 8.29 -32.77
CA ILE A 905 34.59 8.09 -33.42
C ILE A 905 35.27 6.86 -32.82
N GLU A 906 35.94 6.06 -33.65
CA GLU A 906 36.92 5.02 -33.31
C GLU A 906 38.09 5.58 -32.47
N ARG A 907 37.77 6.22 -31.34
CA ARG A 907 38.72 6.71 -30.37
C ARG A 907 38.93 5.61 -29.34
N PRO A 908 40.19 5.38 -28.91
CA PRO A 908 40.44 4.58 -27.72
C PRO A 908 39.59 5.10 -26.56
N MET A 909 39.00 4.19 -25.79
CA MET A 909 38.26 4.57 -24.58
C MET A 909 39.15 5.34 -23.62
N THR A 910 38.58 6.30 -22.88
CA THR A 910 39.33 6.95 -21.79
C THR A 910 39.62 5.93 -20.69
N ASP A 911 40.64 6.21 -19.91
CA ASP A 911 41.02 5.41 -18.74
C ASP A 911 39.86 5.22 -17.73
N ASP A 912 38.96 6.21 -17.63
CA ASP A 912 37.77 6.13 -16.78
C ASP A 912 36.66 5.26 -17.41
N GLU A 913 36.43 5.38 -18.73
CA GLU A 913 35.49 4.51 -19.47
C GLU A 913 35.92 3.04 -19.39
N VAL A 914 37.23 2.76 -19.53
CA VAL A 914 37.78 1.40 -19.40
C VAL A 914 37.55 0.85 -17.98
N ARG A 915 37.74 1.68 -16.95
CA ARG A 915 37.56 1.24 -15.55
C ARG A 915 36.09 0.92 -15.24
N GLU A 916 35.16 1.77 -15.65
CA GLU A 916 33.73 1.58 -15.38
C GLU A 916 33.18 0.35 -16.12
N ILE A 917 33.33 0.30 -17.45
CA ILE A 917 32.83 -0.79 -18.30
C ILE A 917 33.53 -2.10 -17.97
N GLY A 918 34.85 -2.03 -17.78
CA GLY A 918 35.69 -3.17 -17.46
C GLY A 918 35.35 -3.77 -16.10
N GLY A 919 35.10 -2.93 -15.09
CA GLY A 919 34.68 -3.37 -13.77
C GLY A 919 33.35 -4.13 -13.81
N GLU A 920 32.31 -3.55 -14.42
CA GLU A 920 30.99 -4.20 -14.56
C GLU A 920 31.09 -5.54 -15.32
N LEU A 921 31.92 -5.58 -16.36
CA LEU A 921 32.12 -6.80 -17.15
C LEU A 921 32.88 -7.87 -16.34
N VAL A 922 33.94 -7.51 -15.61
CA VAL A 922 34.65 -8.43 -14.71
C VAL A 922 33.71 -8.98 -13.66
N ASP A 923 32.88 -8.14 -13.04
CA ASP A 923 31.92 -8.56 -12.03
C ASP A 923 30.89 -9.55 -12.59
N SER A 924 30.36 -9.29 -13.78
CA SER A 924 29.42 -10.20 -14.45
C SER A 924 30.06 -11.56 -14.78
N ILE A 925 31.31 -11.57 -15.25
CA ILE A 925 32.10 -12.78 -15.54
C ILE A 925 32.38 -13.56 -14.24
N LEU A 926 32.77 -12.88 -13.18
CA LEU A 926 33.02 -13.49 -11.87
C LEU A 926 31.75 -14.11 -11.29
N THR A 927 30.60 -13.45 -11.46
CA THR A 927 29.29 -13.96 -11.03
C THR A 927 28.93 -15.27 -11.75
N ASP A 928 29.14 -15.31 -13.07
CA ASP A 928 28.96 -16.52 -13.88
C ASP A 928 29.86 -17.68 -13.43
N LEU A 929 31.14 -17.39 -13.19
CA LEU A 929 32.13 -18.38 -12.78
C LEU A 929 31.93 -18.85 -11.33
N TYR A 930 31.46 -17.97 -10.45
CA TYR A 930 31.07 -18.32 -9.08
C TYR A 930 29.89 -19.29 -9.08
N ASN A 931 28.83 -19.00 -9.85
CA ASN A 931 27.65 -19.87 -9.94
C ASN A 931 28.01 -21.26 -10.51
N GLU A 932 28.89 -21.30 -11.52
CA GLU A 932 29.46 -22.54 -12.06
C GLU A 932 30.29 -23.30 -11.01
N GLN A 933 31.18 -22.62 -10.28
CA GLN A 933 32.00 -23.22 -9.23
C GLN A 933 31.13 -23.78 -8.09
N LYS A 934 30.15 -23.02 -7.62
CA LYS A 934 29.22 -23.42 -6.57
C LYS A 934 28.50 -24.71 -6.97
N THR A 935 28.06 -24.79 -8.22
CA THR A 935 27.44 -25.98 -8.81
C THR A 935 28.40 -27.17 -8.84
N ALA A 936 29.63 -26.96 -9.32
CA ALA A 936 30.67 -28.00 -9.39
C ALA A 936 31.06 -28.58 -8.01
N ARG A 937 31.05 -27.76 -6.96
CA ARG A 937 31.41 -28.19 -5.60
C ARG A 937 30.40 -29.14 -4.95
N HIS A 938 29.13 -29.02 -5.31
CA HIS A 938 28.04 -29.79 -4.72
C HIS A 938 27.78 -31.12 -5.45
N CYS A 939 28.40 -31.37 -6.61
CA CYS A 939 28.20 -32.57 -7.42
C CYS A 939 28.77 -33.85 -6.73
N ARG A 940 28.21 -35.03 -7.04
CA ARG A 940 28.59 -36.35 -6.47
C ARG A 940 29.55 -37.16 -7.35
N THR A 941 29.58 -36.90 -8.65
CA THR A 941 30.31 -37.71 -9.62
C THR A 941 31.83 -37.56 -9.46
N TRP A 942 32.47 -38.68 -9.10
CA TRP A 942 33.90 -38.93 -9.29
C TRP A 942 33.98 -40.10 -10.28
N GLY A 943 34.47 -39.85 -11.50
CA GLY A 943 34.64 -40.86 -12.55
C GLY A 943 34.87 -40.28 -13.95
N ARG A 944 36.02 -40.65 -14.56
CA ARG A 944 36.54 -40.51 -15.94
C ARG A 944 36.39 -39.21 -16.76
N GLY A 945 35.59 -38.21 -16.37
CA GLY A 945 35.46 -36.92 -17.10
C GLY A 945 36.12 -35.68 -16.45
N GLY A 946 36.57 -35.79 -15.19
CA GLY A 946 37.23 -34.70 -14.45
C GLY A 946 36.31 -33.50 -14.12
N ILE A 947 36.88 -32.49 -13.46
CA ILE A 947 36.20 -31.20 -13.19
C ILE A 947 36.00 -30.39 -14.47
N ARG A 948 36.75 -30.71 -15.52
CA ARG A 948 36.66 -30.08 -16.84
C ARG A 948 35.24 -30.07 -17.38
N ALA A 949 34.53 -31.20 -17.38
CA ALA A 949 33.20 -31.29 -17.96
C ALA A 949 32.09 -30.51 -17.21
N ILE A 950 32.34 -30.09 -15.97
CA ILE A 950 31.37 -29.37 -15.11
C ILE A 950 31.72 -27.90 -14.94
N MET A 951 32.78 -27.41 -15.61
CA MET A 951 33.18 -26.00 -15.62
C MET A 951 33.38 -25.47 -17.06
N PRO A 952 32.38 -25.57 -17.94
CA PRO A 952 32.47 -25.11 -19.33
C PRO A 952 32.82 -23.62 -19.50
N LYS A 953 32.25 -22.71 -18.69
CA LYS A 953 32.51 -21.26 -18.78
C LYS A 953 33.97 -20.96 -18.44
N LEU A 954 34.51 -21.54 -17.35
CA LEU A 954 35.93 -21.42 -17.02
C LEU A 954 36.85 -22.02 -18.10
N ASN A 955 36.44 -23.12 -18.72
CA ASN A 955 37.22 -23.70 -19.82
C ASN A 955 37.23 -22.78 -21.04
N TYR A 956 36.08 -22.22 -21.40
CA TYR A 956 35.96 -21.27 -22.52
C TYR A 956 36.90 -20.08 -22.29
N LEU A 957 36.86 -19.46 -21.09
CA LEU A 957 37.78 -18.36 -20.74
C LEU A 957 39.26 -18.78 -20.88
N ALA A 958 39.62 -19.96 -20.36
CA ALA A 958 40.99 -20.46 -20.43
C ALA A 958 41.44 -20.80 -21.85
N GLU A 959 40.55 -21.31 -22.71
CA GLU A 959 40.85 -21.68 -24.09
C GLU A 959 40.86 -20.43 -25.00
N ARG A 960 39.93 -19.49 -24.81
CA ARG A 960 39.91 -18.23 -25.57
C ARG A 960 41.15 -17.35 -25.29
N SER A 961 41.68 -17.41 -24.07
CA SER A 961 42.93 -16.71 -23.70
C SER A 961 44.18 -17.20 -24.44
N LEU A 962 44.15 -18.38 -25.09
CA LEU A 962 45.30 -18.95 -25.80
C LEU A 962 45.77 -18.10 -27.00
N ASN A 963 44.91 -17.21 -27.50
CA ASN A 963 45.18 -16.42 -28.69
C ASN A 963 45.83 -15.05 -28.40
N TYR A 964 46.13 -14.75 -27.13
CA TYR A 964 46.59 -13.43 -26.71
C TYR A 964 47.93 -13.53 -25.97
N GLY A 965 48.94 -12.77 -26.42
CA GLY A 965 50.24 -12.65 -25.76
C GLY A 965 50.63 -11.18 -25.59
N VAL A 966 51.11 -10.82 -24.39
CA VAL A 966 51.44 -9.43 -24.02
C VAL A 966 52.93 -9.31 -23.68
N THR A 967 53.61 -8.30 -24.24
CA THR A 967 55.03 -7.99 -23.95
C THR A 967 55.20 -7.06 -22.75
N HIS A 968 56.36 -7.07 -22.09
CA HIS A 968 56.61 -6.19 -20.92
C HIS A 968 56.40 -4.70 -21.21
N ARG A 969 56.70 -4.26 -22.45
CA ARG A 969 56.48 -2.87 -22.86
C ARG A 969 55.00 -2.53 -22.94
N GLN A 970 54.19 -3.41 -23.53
CA GLN A 970 52.73 -3.28 -23.52
C GLN A 970 52.17 -3.33 -22.10
N MET A 971 52.84 -4.03 -21.18
CA MET A 971 52.43 -4.03 -19.77
C MET A 971 52.55 -2.67 -19.07
N LEU A 972 53.56 -1.89 -19.44
CA LEU A 972 53.78 -0.54 -18.91
C LEU A 972 52.91 0.50 -19.60
N GLU A 973 52.62 0.32 -20.89
CA GLU A 973 51.79 1.24 -21.68
C GLU A 973 50.27 1.04 -21.43
N ASN A 974 49.85 -0.15 -20.96
CA ASN A 974 48.45 -0.51 -20.69
C ASN A 974 48.17 -0.91 -19.24
N GLU A 975 48.64 -0.10 -18.26
CA GLU A 975 48.50 -0.43 -16.83
C GLU A 975 47.04 -0.64 -16.38
N LEU A 976 46.08 0.15 -16.88
CA LEU A 976 44.67 0.06 -16.48
C LEU A 976 43.96 -1.18 -17.05
N SER A 977 44.04 -1.41 -18.37
CA SER A 977 43.46 -2.59 -19.02
C SER A 977 44.02 -3.89 -18.43
N LEU A 978 45.31 -3.90 -18.08
CA LEU A 978 45.91 -5.04 -17.40
C LEU A 978 45.55 -5.11 -15.93
N GLY A 979 45.27 -3.98 -15.27
CA GLY A 979 44.65 -3.90 -13.95
C GLY A 979 43.40 -4.77 -13.86
N LEU A 980 42.45 -4.60 -14.80
CA LEU A 980 41.22 -5.40 -14.89
C LEU A 980 41.50 -6.90 -15.06
N LEU A 981 42.51 -7.26 -15.85
CA LEU A 981 42.93 -8.65 -16.03
C LEU A 981 43.56 -9.21 -14.75
N TYR A 982 44.37 -8.43 -14.03
CA TYR A 982 44.91 -8.82 -12.74
C TYR A 982 43.80 -9.01 -11.70
N GLU A 983 42.80 -8.12 -11.69
CA GLU A 983 41.61 -8.23 -10.84
C GLU A 983 40.83 -9.51 -11.13
N LEU A 984 40.50 -9.79 -12.40
CA LEU A 984 39.81 -11.03 -12.78
C LEU A 984 40.59 -12.27 -12.31
N LEU A 985 41.90 -12.33 -12.56
CA LEU A 985 42.75 -13.47 -12.19
C LEU A 985 42.93 -13.60 -10.67
N ALA A 986 43.09 -12.48 -9.95
CA ALA A 986 43.22 -12.46 -8.50
C ALA A 986 41.92 -12.93 -7.84
N ASN A 987 40.76 -12.43 -8.29
CA ASN A 987 39.46 -12.87 -7.81
C ASN A 987 39.21 -14.36 -8.12
N LEU A 988 39.62 -14.86 -9.30
CA LEU A 988 39.55 -16.29 -9.62
C LEU A 988 40.42 -17.16 -8.69
N ARG A 989 41.65 -16.74 -8.41
CA ARG A 989 42.55 -17.42 -7.46
C ARG A 989 42.00 -17.35 -6.04
N TYR A 990 41.52 -16.18 -5.61
CA TYR A 990 40.89 -15.97 -4.32
C TYR A 990 39.66 -16.87 -4.12
N MET A 991 38.74 -16.89 -5.08
CA MET A 991 37.59 -17.79 -5.11
C MET A 991 38.00 -19.25 -5.03
N ALA A 992 39.14 -19.64 -5.61
CA ALA A 992 39.64 -21.01 -5.53
C ALA A 992 40.26 -21.33 -4.16
N VAL A 993 40.97 -20.39 -3.53
CA VAL A 993 41.68 -20.59 -2.26
C VAL A 993 40.73 -20.48 -1.07
N GLN A 994 39.96 -19.39 -0.97
CA GLN A 994 39.10 -19.09 0.18
C GLN A 994 37.97 -20.11 0.34
N SER A 995 37.62 -20.77 -0.75
CA SER A 995 36.59 -21.79 -0.77
C SER A 995 37.11 -23.16 -0.28
N ARG A 996 38.38 -23.28 0.11
CA ARG A 996 38.93 -24.47 0.77
C ARG A 996 38.48 -24.51 2.24
N THR A 997 37.99 -25.66 2.67
CA THR A 997 37.71 -25.92 4.08
C THR A 997 38.98 -26.32 4.82
N ILE A 998 39.00 -26.25 6.16
CA ILE A 998 40.12 -26.75 7.01
C ILE A 998 40.52 -28.17 6.63
N TRP A 999 39.55 -28.97 6.22
CA TRP A 999 39.72 -30.37 5.84
C TRP A 999 40.23 -30.60 4.41
N ASP A 1000 40.40 -29.54 3.62
CA ASP A 1000 41.00 -29.60 2.27
C ASP A 1000 42.53 -29.44 2.33
N HIS A 1001 43.08 -29.17 3.51
CA HIS A 1001 44.52 -29.02 3.71
C HIS A 1001 45.25 -30.35 3.52
N ALA A 1002 46.44 -30.30 2.91
CA ALA A 1002 47.26 -31.48 2.61
C ALA A 1002 47.73 -32.26 3.86
N VAL A 1003 47.56 -31.67 5.05
CA VAL A 1003 47.86 -32.27 6.35
C VAL A 1003 46.85 -33.38 6.70
N PHE A 1004 45.65 -33.39 6.10
CA PHE A 1004 44.66 -34.45 6.28
C PHE A 1004 44.72 -35.44 5.11
N PRO A 1005 45.05 -36.73 5.32
CA PRO A 1005 45.13 -37.73 4.25
C PRO A 1005 43.82 -37.87 3.45
N THR A 1006 42.68 -37.66 4.10
CA THR A 1006 41.35 -37.69 3.47
C THR A 1006 41.12 -36.53 2.49
N ALA A 1007 41.92 -35.45 2.57
CA ALA A 1007 41.80 -34.29 1.70
C ALA A 1007 42.14 -34.61 0.24
N PHE A 1008 42.97 -35.62 -0.03
CA PHE A 1008 43.31 -36.05 -1.39
C PHE A 1008 42.11 -36.65 -2.16
N PHE A 1009 41.05 -37.03 -1.43
CA PHE A 1009 39.82 -37.58 -2.00
C PHE A 1009 38.64 -36.59 -1.92
N LYS A 1010 38.86 -35.34 -1.47
CA LYS A 1010 37.81 -34.32 -1.34
C LYS A 1010 37.60 -33.48 -2.61
N ARG A 1011 36.33 -33.21 -2.92
CA ARG A 1011 35.87 -32.52 -4.14
C ARG A 1011 36.21 -31.04 -4.15
N SER A 1012 36.03 -30.37 -3.02
CA SER A 1012 36.37 -28.96 -2.79
C SER A 1012 37.82 -28.69 -3.16
N ARG A 1013 38.76 -29.53 -2.69
CA ARG A 1013 40.18 -29.44 -3.08
C ARG A 1013 40.39 -29.60 -4.58
N ALA A 1014 39.73 -30.57 -5.22
CA ALA A 1014 39.90 -30.82 -6.64
C ALA A 1014 39.39 -29.62 -7.48
N VAL A 1015 38.20 -29.07 -7.19
CA VAL A 1015 37.65 -27.89 -7.88
C VAL A 1015 38.57 -26.69 -7.71
N SER A 1016 39.02 -26.42 -6.48
CA SER A 1016 39.99 -25.35 -6.21
C SER A 1016 41.28 -25.54 -6.99
N ASN A 1017 41.84 -26.75 -7.04
CA ASN A 1017 43.07 -27.02 -7.79
C ASN A 1017 42.87 -26.81 -9.30
N TYR A 1018 41.73 -27.24 -9.83
CA TYR A 1018 41.40 -27.05 -11.24
C TYR A 1018 41.23 -25.58 -11.61
N MET A 1019 40.58 -24.78 -10.75
CA MET A 1019 40.49 -23.34 -10.94
C MET A 1019 41.86 -22.67 -10.90
N ILE A 1020 42.72 -23.06 -9.96
CA ILE A 1020 44.10 -22.55 -9.88
C ILE A 1020 44.86 -22.92 -11.16
N GLU A 1021 44.80 -24.17 -11.60
CA GLU A 1021 45.44 -24.64 -12.84
C GLU A 1021 44.94 -23.85 -14.06
N ARG A 1022 43.63 -23.60 -14.17
CA ARG A 1022 43.06 -22.82 -15.27
C ARG A 1022 43.42 -21.34 -15.21
N SER A 1023 43.43 -20.74 -14.02
CA SER A 1023 43.92 -19.36 -13.82
C SER A 1023 45.39 -19.23 -14.20
N ASP A 1024 46.20 -20.25 -13.84
CA ASP A 1024 47.62 -20.28 -14.14
C ASP A 1024 47.87 -20.47 -15.63
N ARG A 1025 47.05 -21.28 -16.29
CA ARG A 1025 47.04 -21.44 -17.75
C ARG A 1025 46.68 -20.14 -18.45
N ILE A 1026 45.64 -19.42 -18.01
CA ILE A 1026 45.29 -18.10 -18.55
C ILE A 1026 46.49 -17.15 -18.42
N ALA A 1027 47.05 -17.04 -17.22
CA ALA A 1027 48.21 -16.18 -16.98
C ALA A 1027 49.45 -16.64 -17.79
N THR A 1028 49.62 -17.93 -18.05
CA THR A 1028 50.74 -18.46 -18.85
C THR A 1028 50.57 -18.15 -20.34
N ASN A 1029 49.33 -18.23 -20.83
CA ASN A 1029 49.01 -17.90 -22.22
C ASN A 1029 49.26 -16.41 -22.48
N ILE A 1030 48.79 -15.55 -21.56
CA ILE A 1030 48.87 -14.09 -21.72
C ILE A 1030 50.28 -13.56 -21.46
N PHE A 1031 50.95 -13.98 -20.38
CA PHE A 1031 52.22 -13.40 -19.92
C PHE A 1031 53.45 -14.30 -20.14
N GLY A 1032 53.28 -15.46 -20.77
CA GLY A 1032 54.34 -16.45 -20.95
C GLY A 1032 54.60 -17.32 -19.72
N ARG A 1033 55.59 -18.22 -19.84
CA ARG A 1033 55.93 -19.18 -18.77
C ARG A 1033 56.65 -18.49 -17.61
N ALA A 1034 56.38 -18.97 -16.40
CA ALA A 1034 57.13 -18.54 -15.23
C ALA A 1034 58.61 -18.94 -15.38
N PRO A 1035 59.56 -18.03 -15.07
CA PRO A 1035 60.98 -18.36 -15.12
C PRO A 1035 61.28 -19.48 -14.13
N SER A 1036 61.91 -20.54 -14.62
CA SER A 1036 62.31 -21.68 -13.79
C SER A 1036 63.33 -21.24 -12.75
N TRP A 1037 63.53 -22.07 -11.71
CA TRP A 1037 64.60 -21.84 -10.74
C TRP A 1037 65.97 -21.69 -11.42
N TRP A 1038 66.21 -22.41 -12.51
CA TRP A 1038 67.41 -22.28 -13.34
C TRP A 1038 67.44 -20.93 -14.07
N ASP A 1039 66.35 -20.49 -14.70
CA ASP A 1039 66.28 -19.19 -15.42
C ASP A 1039 66.49 -17.98 -14.48
N LYS A 1040 66.05 -18.11 -13.21
CA LYS A 1040 66.27 -17.09 -12.16
C LYS A 1040 67.72 -17.01 -11.69
N ILE A 1041 68.48 -18.10 -11.82
CA ILE A 1041 69.90 -18.18 -11.42
C ILE A 1041 70.83 -17.91 -12.60
N THR A 1042 70.40 -18.19 -13.84
CA THR A 1042 71.19 -17.96 -15.07
C THR A 1042 70.84 -16.66 -15.79
N SER A 1043 69.84 -15.91 -15.32
CA SER A 1043 69.61 -14.54 -15.80
C SER A 1043 70.84 -13.70 -15.41
N PRO A 1044 71.54 -13.06 -16.37
CA PRO A 1044 72.73 -12.27 -16.06
C PRO A 1044 72.28 -11.11 -15.16
N GLY A 1045 72.71 -11.14 -13.90
CA GLY A 1045 72.79 -9.92 -13.11
C GLY A 1045 73.80 -9.00 -13.80
N ASP A 1046 73.41 -7.75 -13.99
CA ASP A 1046 74.23 -6.58 -14.33
C ASP A 1046 75.71 -6.86 -14.61
N ASP A 1047 76.06 -7.18 -15.86
CA ASP A 1047 77.43 -7.05 -16.34
C ASP A 1047 77.51 -5.90 -17.34
N TYR A 1048 78.39 -4.98 -16.98
CA TYR A 1048 78.77 -3.73 -17.60
C TYR A 1048 79.25 -3.97 -19.05
N ASP A 1049 78.56 -3.40 -20.05
CA ASP A 1049 79.03 -3.34 -21.45
C ASP A 1049 79.53 -1.92 -21.78
N PRO A 1050 80.85 -1.68 -21.87
CA PRO A 1050 81.41 -0.39 -22.21
C PRO A 1050 81.38 -0.08 -23.72
N PHE A 1051 80.86 -0.97 -24.58
CA PHE A 1051 80.83 -0.77 -26.03
C PHE A 1051 79.46 -1.10 -26.63
N GLY A 1052 78.55 -0.12 -26.52
CA GLY A 1052 77.17 -0.22 -26.98
C GLY A 1052 77.00 -0.73 -28.42
N SER A 1053 76.58 -1.99 -28.55
CA SER A 1053 75.99 -2.53 -29.78
C SER A 1053 75.29 -3.88 -29.57
N ALA A 1054 74.30 -3.94 -28.67
CA ALA A 1054 73.32 -5.03 -28.69
C ALA A 1054 71.95 -4.55 -28.18
N LYS A 1055 70.89 -4.71 -29.00
CA LYS A 1055 69.51 -4.52 -28.55
C LYS A 1055 69.26 -5.47 -27.37
N LYS A 1056 69.05 -4.92 -26.17
CA LYS A 1056 68.68 -5.64 -24.95
C LYS A 1056 67.52 -6.60 -25.25
N LYS A 1057 67.78 -7.91 -25.28
CA LYS A 1057 66.71 -8.91 -25.14
C LYS A 1057 66.17 -8.75 -23.72
N SER A 1058 64.87 -8.52 -23.57
CA SER A 1058 64.22 -8.60 -22.26
C SER A 1058 64.55 -9.97 -21.66
N PRO A 1059 64.96 -10.03 -20.37
CA PRO A 1059 65.12 -11.32 -19.69
C PRO A 1059 63.84 -12.13 -19.81
N GLN A 1060 63.95 -13.39 -20.26
CA GLN A 1060 62.80 -14.25 -20.47
C GLN A 1060 62.01 -14.42 -19.16
N GLY A 1061 60.73 -14.03 -19.16
CA GLY A 1061 59.80 -14.28 -18.05
C GLY A 1061 59.58 -13.11 -17.08
N ILE A 1062 60.11 -11.91 -17.35
CA ILE A 1062 59.83 -10.72 -16.51
C ILE A 1062 58.34 -10.40 -16.51
N GLU A 1063 57.68 -10.46 -17.67
CA GLU A 1063 56.25 -10.23 -17.83
C GLU A 1063 55.44 -11.05 -16.83
N ARG A 1064 55.73 -12.36 -16.78
CA ARG A 1064 55.06 -13.29 -15.88
C ARG A 1064 55.35 -12.98 -14.40
N THR A 1065 56.58 -12.63 -14.05
CA THR A 1065 56.91 -12.27 -12.66
C THR A 1065 56.22 -10.99 -12.20
N THR A 1066 56.15 -9.97 -13.06
CA THR A 1066 55.46 -8.71 -12.77
C THR A 1066 53.95 -8.93 -12.60
N ALA A 1067 53.34 -9.72 -13.49
CA ALA A 1067 51.92 -10.07 -13.41
C ALA A 1067 51.61 -10.86 -12.12
N ASP A 1068 52.39 -11.90 -11.81
CA ASP A 1068 52.16 -12.70 -10.59
C ASP A 1068 52.35 -11.85 -9.30
N ALA A 1069 53.27 -10.89 -9.29
CA ALA A 1069 53.43 -9.97 -8.16
C ALA A 1069 52.19 -9.09 -7.97
N ARG A 1070 51.67 -8.48 -9.04
CA ARG A 1070 50.46 -7.64 -8.99
C ARG A 1070 49.22 -8.44 -8.61
N ILE A 1071 49.01 -9.61 -9.22
CA ILE A 1071 47.90 -10.52 -8.88
C ILE A 1071 47.95 -10.91 -7.39
N LYS A 1072 49.15 -11.23 -6.87
CA LYS A 1072 49.32 -11.61 -5.47
C LYS A 1072 49.05 -10.47 -4.49
N THR A 1073 49.34 -9.21 -4.86
CA THR A 1073 48.98 -8.03 -4.06
C THR A 1073 47.47 -7.94 -3.88
N ILE A 1074 46.71 -7.98 -4.99
CA ILE A 1074 45.24 -7.93 -4.97
C ILE A 1074 44.67 -9.12 -4.18
N GLU A 1075 45.19 -10.34 -4.40
CA GLU A 1075 44.78 -11.53 -3.64
C GLU A 1075 45.01 -11.35 -2.13
N THR A 1076 46.13 -10.75 -1.73
CA THR A 1076 46.46 -10.52 -0.31
C THR A 1076 45.51 -9.49 0.31
N GLU A 1077 45.14 -8.44 -0.43
CA GLU A 1077 44.15 -7.44 0.01
C GLU A 1077 42.77 -8.07 0.23
N LEU A 1078 42.30 -8.90 -0.70
CA LEU A 1078 41.03 -9.65 -0.56
C LEU A 1078 41.04 -10.56 0.69
N ILE A 1079 42.17 -11.20 1.00
CA ILE A 1079 42.34 -12.02 2.20
C ILE A 1079 42.31 -11.17 3.48
N GLN A 1080 43.05 -10.05 3.50
CA GLN A 1080 43.12 -9.16 4.66
C GLN A 1080 41.76 -8.53 4.99
N ASN A 1081 41.02 -8.13 3.96
CA ASN A 1081 39.67 -7.55 4.09
C ASN A 1081 38.58 -8.59 4.40
N LYS A 1082 38.93 -9.88 4.43
CA LYS A 1082 38.00 -11.00 4.70
C LYS A 1082 36.73 -10.95 3.84
N VAL A 1083 36.88 -10.62 2.56
CA VAL A 1083 35.76 -10.51 1.61
C VAL A 1083 35.00 -11.84 1.55
N PRO A 1084 33.70 -11.89 1.87
CA PRO A 1084 32.92 -13.11 1.74
C PRO A 1084 32.90 -13.59 0.28
N ILE A 1085 33.00 -14.90 0.02
CA ILE A 1085 32.88 -15.41 -1.35
C ILE A 1085 31.44 -15.21 -1.86
N GLU A 1086 30.48 -15.18 -0.94
CA GLU A 1086 29.10 -14.85 -1.23
C GLU A 1086 28.95 -13.44 -1.83
N THR A 1087 29.94 -12.55 -1.70
CA THR A 1087 29.96 -11.25 -2.39
C THR A 1087 29.98 -11.38 -3.91
N TYR A 1088 30.54 -12.47 -4.47
CA TYR A 1088 30.46 -12.77 -5.92
C TYR A 1088 29.09 -13.37 -6.33
N ALA A 1089 28.27 -13.76 -5.36
CA ALA A 1089 26.82 -13.93 -5.56
C ALA A 1089 26.12 -12.56 -5.51
N GLY A 1090 26.59 -11.70 -4.60
CA GLY A 1090 26.09 -10.36 -4.30
C GLY A 1090 26.55 -9.24 -5.23
N SER A 1091 27.26 -9.49 -6.33
CA SER A 1091 27.42 -8.48 -7.40
C SER A 1091 26.05 -8.05 -7.96
N GLN A 1092 24.98 -8.80 -7.67
CA GLN A 1092 23.56 -8.47 -7.82
C GLN A 1092 23.00 -7.54 -6.72
N ASN A 1093 23.83 -6.71 -6.08
CA ASN A 1093 23.45 -5.82 -4.96
C ASN A 1093 22.46 -4.70 -5.34
N HIS A 1094 22.04 -4.62 -6.60
CA HIS A 1094 21.01 -3.67 -7.02
C HIS A 1094 19.64 -4.18 -6.55
N PRO A 1095 18.93 -3.45 -5.67
CA PRO A 1095 17.59 -3.83 -5.23
C PRO A 1095 16.67 -4.05 -6.44
N GLY A 1096 15.92 -5.16 -6.43
CA GLY A 1096 14.98 -5.50 -7.50
C GLY A 1096 15.57 -6.34 -8.64
N LEU A 1097 16.90 -6.50 -8.72
CA LEU A 1097 17.52 -7.36 -9.72
C LEU A 1097 17.55 -8.82 -9.26
N THR A 1098 17.05 -9.72 -10.10
CA THR A 1098 16.96 -11.16 -9.82
C THR A 1098 17.49 -11.97 -10.99
N TYR A 1099 18.46 -12.84 -10.72
CA TYR A 1099 19.04 -13.74 -11.71
C TYR A 1099 18.42 -15.16 -11.63
N ASP A 1100 18.28 -15.82 -12.79
CA ASP A 1100 17.63 -17.14 -12.93
C ASP A 1100 18.02 -18.23 -11.90
N PRO A 1101 19.28 -18.35 -11.40
CA PRO A 1101 19.65 -19.41 -10.47
C PRO A 1101 19.05 -19.24 -9.08
N GLU A 1102 18.53 -18.05 -8.75
CA GLU A 1102 17.96 -17.71 -7.45
C GLU A 1102 16.47 -18.07 -7.35
N LEU A 1103 15.74 -17.97 -8.46
CA LEU A 1103 14.29 -18.17 -8.51
C LEU A 1103 13.89 -19.65 -8.31
N LEU A 1104 14.67 -20.59 -8.85
CA LEU A 1104 14.42 -22.02 -8.73
C LEU A 1104 15.40 -22.70 -7.78
N ALA A 1105 15.33 -22.38 -6.48
CA ALA A 1105 16.10 -23.07 -5.45
C ALA A 1105 15.75 -24.57 -5.33
N GLU A 1106 16.65 -25.36 -4.74
CA GLU A 1106 16.49 -26.82 -4.59
C GLU A 1106 15.18 -27.22 -3.89
N SER A 1107 14.71 -26.39 -2.94
CA SER A 1107 13.47 -26.58 -2.20
C SER A 1107 12.20 -26.38 -3.04
N VAL A 1108 12.26 -25.55 -4.08
CA VAL A 1108 11.12 -25.16 -4.93
C VAL A 1108 10.97 -26.11 -6.13
N ARG A 1109 12.01 -26.87 -6.47
CA ARG A 1109 12.04 -27.85 -7.58
C ARG A 1109 11.26 -29.16 -7.30
N VAL A 1110 10.58 -29.27 -6.17
CA VAL A 1110 9.71 -30.41 -5.84
C VAL A 1110 8.29 -29.87 -5.66
N ILE A 1111 7.40 -30.26 -6.55
CA ILE A 1111 6.05 -29.72 -6.67
C ILE A 1111 5.04 -30.86 -6.55
N SER A 1112 3.91 -30.61 -5.91
CA SER A 1112 2.82 -31.60 -5.89
C SER A 1112 2.10 -31.66 -7.23
N GLY A 1113 1.56 -32.83 -7.59
CA GLY A 1113 0.74 -32.99 -8.80
C GLY A 1113 -0.39 -31.96 -8.88
N LYS A 1114 -1.07 -31.68 -7.76
CA LYS A 1114 -2.12 -30.67 -7.69
C LYS A 1114 -1.64 -29.26 -8.06
N GLN A 1115 -0.48 -28.86 -7.55
CA GLN A 1115 0.12 -27.56 -7.88
C GLN A 1115 0.54 -27.49 -9.35
N TYR A 1116 1.13 -28.57 -9.88
CA TYR A 1116 1.48 -28.64 -11.29
C TYR A 1116 0.25 -28.58 -12.20
N ASP A 1117 -0.81 -29.32 -11.88
CA ASP A 1117 -2.06 -29.31 -12.64
C ASP A 1117 -2.71 -27.92 -12.63
N ALA A 1118 -2.64 -27.19 -11.51
CA ALA A 1118 -3.09 -25.81 -11.44
C ALA A 1118 -2.28 -24.88 -12.35
N LEU A 1119 -0.96 -25.06 -12.45
CA LEU A 1119 -0.10 -24.32 -13.39
C LEU A 1119 -0.45 -24.63 -14.84
N VAL A 1120 -0.71 -25.90 -15.18
CA VAL A 1120 -1.13 -26.32 -16.53
C VAL A 1120 -2.49 -25.71 -16.88
N GLN A 1121 -3.44 -25.71 -15.94
CA GLN A 1121 -4.75 -25.07 -16.13
C GLN A 1121 -4.61 -23.55 -16.32
N ALA A 1122 -3.78 -22.89 -15.51
CA ALA A 1122 -3.48 -21.47 -15.65
C ALA A 1122 -2.86 -21.15 -17.01
N GLU A 1123 -1.94 -21.98 -17.51
CA GLU A 1123 -1.34 -21.78 -18.84
C GLU A 1123 -2.34 -21.98 -19.99
N ARG A 1124 -3.28 -22.93 -19.86
CA ARG A 1124 -4.37 -23.10 -20.83
C ARG A 1124 -5.30 -21.88 -20.86
N GLN A 1125 -5.62 -21.32 -19.70
CA GLN A 1125 -6.39 -20.09 -19.61
C GLN A 1125 -5.62 -18.90 -20.19
N ALA A 1126 -4.32 -18.77 -19.90
CA ALA A 1126 -3.46 -17.72 -20.45
C ALA A 1126 -3.34 -17.82 -21.97
N THR A 1127 -3.19 -19.03 -22.52
CA THR A 1127 -3.18 -19.28 -23.97
C THR A 1127 -4.50 -18.86 -24.63
N ARG A 1128 -5.64 -19.18 -24.00
CA ARG A 1128 -6.94 -18.71 -24.48
C ARG A 1128 -7.06 -17.20 -24.43
N ARG A 1129 -6.61 -16.54 -23.35
CA ARG A 1129 -6.59 -15.07 -23.25
C ARG A 1129 -5.72 -14.43 -24.31
N ARG A 1130 -4.50 -14.93 -24.55
CA ARG A 1130 -3.63 -14.44 -25.63
C ARG A 1130 -4.31 -14.53 -26.99
N TYR A 1131 -4.96 -15.65 -27.29
CA TYR A 1131 -5.73 -15.82 -28.53
C TYR A 1131 -6.92 -14.86 -28.60
N GLU A 1132 -7.65 -14.64 -27.49
CA GLU A 1132 -8.74 -13.67 -27.41
C GLU A 1132 -8.23 -12.23 -27.60
N THR A 1133 -7.07 -11.88 -27.02
CA THR A 1133 -6.39 -10.59 -27.21
C THR A 1133 -5.94 -10.40 -28.66
N GLU A 1134 -5.23 -11.37 -29.26
CA GLU A 1134 -4.81 -11.32 -30.66
C GLU A 1134 -6.03 -11.16 -31.58
N LYS A 1135 -7.07 -11.96 -31.37
CA LYS A 1135 -8.32 -11.89 -32.15
C LYS A 1135 -9.02 -10.55 -31.97
N ALA A 1136 -9.05 -10.00 -30.76
CA ALA A 1136 -9.67 -8.71 -30.50
C ALA A 1136 -8.91 -7.56 -31.17
N ILE A 1137 -7.57 -7.57 -31.12
CA ILE A 1137 -6.72 -6.58 -31.79
C ILE A 1137 -6.83 -6.71 -33.32
N GLN A 1138 -6.79 -7.93 -33.86
CA GLN A 1138 -6.97 -8.16 -35.30
C GLN A 1138 -8.38 -7.79 -35.76
N GLY A 1139 -9.40 -8.05 -34.95
CA GLY A 1139 -10.78 -7.64 -35.22
C GLY A 1139 -10.93 -6.12 -35.23
N GLU A 1140 -10.45 -5.44 -34.19
CA GLU A 1140 -10.45 -3.98 -34.13
C GLU A 1140 -9.68 -3.35 -35.29
N ARG A 1141 -8.49 -3.90 -35.61
CA ARG A 1141 -7.73 -3.45 -36.79
C ARG A 1141 -8.50 -3.70 -38.09
N ALA A 1142 -9.14 -4.86 -38.27
CA ALA A 1142 -9.93 -5.12 -39.47
C ALA A 1142 -11.13 -4.16 -39.62
N ASP A 1143 -11.75 -3.76 -38.49
CA ASP A 1143 -12.93 -2.90 -38.47
C ASP A 1143 -12.59 -1.40 -38.64
N LEU A 1144 -11.43 -0.97 -38.12
CA LEU A 1144 -11.03 0.44 -38.04
C LEU A 1144 -9.92 0.85 -39.01
N LEU A 1145 -9.06 -0.07 -39.45
CA LEU A 1145 -7.93 0.24 -40.35
C LEU A 1145 -8.43 0.51 -41.77
N VAL A 1146 -8.01 1.64 -42.33
CA VAL A 1146 -8.25 1.99 -43.73
C VAL A 1146 -6.90 2.35 -44.36
N PRO A 1147 -6.40 1.61 -45.36
CA PRO A 1147 -5.14 1.94 -46.01
C PRO A 1147 -5.21 3.28 -46.77
N ILE A 1148 -4.18 4.13 -46.68
CA ILE A 1148 -4.09 5.34 -47.50
C ILE A 1148 -3.68 4.92 -48.91
N LYS A 1149 -4.49 5.29 -49.91
CA LYS A 1149 -4.19 5.00 -51.33
C LYS A 1149 -2.95 5.78 -51.78
N THR A 1150 -1.78 5.13 -51.75
CA THR A 1150 -0.55 5.63 -52.40
C THR A 1150 -0.27 4.87 -53.70
N PRO A 1151 0.44 5.47 -54.68
CA PRO A 1151 0.80 4.81 -55.93
C PRO A 1151 1.61 3.51 -55.72
N LYS A 1152 2.42 3.45 -54.65
CA LYS A 1152 3.16 2.25 -54.23
C LYS A 1152 2.25 1.13 -53.71
N ALA A 1153 1.15 1.47 -53.05
CA ALA A 1153 0.20 0.48 -52.51
C ALA A 1153 -0.58 -0.24 -53.63
N GLN A 1154 -0.89 0.45 -54.73
CA GLN A 1154 -1.49 -0.17 -55.92
C GLN A 1154 -0.58 -1.24 -56.56
N ALA A 1155 0.73 -0.98 -56.64
CA ALA A 1155 1.69 -1.94 -57.19
C ALA A 1155 1.83 -3.23 -56.34
N ILE A 1156 1.70 -3.13 -55.01
CA ILE A 1156 1.77 -4.30 -54.10
C ILE A 1156 0.44 -5.08 -54.10
N GLN A 1157 -0.71 -4.39 -54.25
CA GLN A 1157 -2.02 -5.03 -54.33
C GLN A 1157 -2.18 -5.84 -55.63
N GLU A 1158 -1.56 -5.39 -56.73
CA GLU A 1158 -1.46 -6.16 -57.98
C GLU A 1158 -0.56 -7.40 -57.83
N GLN A 1159 0.55 -7.32 -57.07
CA GLN A 1159 1.45 -8.46 -56.84
C GLN A 1159 0.86 -9.55 -55.93
N LYS A 1160 0.03 -9.21 -54.94
CA LYS A 1160 -0.66 -10.20 -54.08
C LYS A 1160 -1.80 -10.96 -54.77
N SER A 1161 -2.20 -10.55 -55.98
CA SER A 1161 -3.31 -11.19 -56.73
C SER A 1161 -2.92 -12.45 -57.51
N ILE A 1162 -1.64 -12.83 -57.55
CA ILE A 1162 -1.21 -14.10 -58.16
C ILE A 1162 -1.24 -15.20 -57.09
N ALA A 1163 -2.37 -15.90 -57.01
CA ALA A 1163 -2.53 -17.09 -56.21
C ALA A 1163 -1.55 -18.19 -56.67
N THR A 1164 -0.72 -18.69 -55.76
CA THR A 1164 0.00 -19.95 -55.97
C THR A 1164 -0.98 -21.10 -55.68
N PRO A 1165 -1.18 -22.08 -56.58
CA PRO A 1165 -2.16 -23.15 -56.40
C PRO A 1165 -1.79 -24.08 -55.23
N SER A 1166 -2.85 -24.56 -54.57
CA SER A 1166 -2.96 -25.49 -53.42
C SER A 1166 -1.85 -26.53 -53.22
#